data_AF-K3XA31-F1
#
_entry.id   AF-K3XA31-F1
#
_cell.length_a   1.000
_cell.length_b   1.000
_cell.length_c   1.000
_cell.angle_alpha   90.00
_cell.angle_beta   90.00
_cell.angle_gamma   90.00
#
_symmetry.space_group_name_H-M   'P 1'
#
loop_
_entity.id
_entity.type
_entity.pdbx_description
1 polymer ?
#
loop_
_entity_poly.entity_id
_entity_poly.type
_entity_poly.pdbx_seq_one_letter_code
_entity_poly.pdbx_strand_id
1 'polypeptide(L)'
;MAPPSAAAWRALPLVSRGDSRALRIEGEALGVLRAAHARQIHVLGLFGPRQTGKKLFLKTLLHSACDFSASPTESHVLLWLWVPVDGAEVVADGDSEERVKIVLSSGAWADGAASDDRRSGLALLLLLSSAVVYNDDGEVNAKAIERLDWLAEVAQMLRIKANQDDAAVVNEFKQHAPKFIWLAHNFKVKWLQDAETGDKRMPLQYLEHCLKDESGFSEAVMQRNTLRMYFNSYFPARACVPLSRPTDDAAAADPAVAYTLERDALRTQFVESIDAFYASTLSAKHKSSSAASSLLPSKQLMGQELRAEHFVVVLENYVESLNRSNLPTIMAASNALWKRSINDAFDTAERVYQDTTVAVAVAPEAVADHGKPISPLSAQELHVAHYRGVQSARIHLNALRAVVPEQLQKTAFQDHLVMWEQQLQSRLDDMLQQNASRSSELCNERIDKLLPCNLEDMAKDLATKPRETFSDGLTSLLSQYKSDLKMAVDAYKQQASGPNVYDILEHVLLDSVFASIKNWGVIVLRQYQQHVRALMAEKEKLEHDVDDANAKASDSAVSNEDQKRRFDEQIDKATKQLSELRRTLLGALNDKKSELERLTSEMTTMELKHDVRVRNLESDIAWTRSRTAELEKAAVEARSRSENDLQNGVAAEQLLLLSKERSFHDEERQLLTQQKELMDRIVTLEREMAQKKTKHVQQVFVLENAIAKKADELKTEHAEFARQLKAQAKTDTGMLKLAYQKKKFAVVAETEKVNREIEELQAKLALLTSPPVSRTASAGSAPKNYTRSTHDFFNSVSMPLPAIPIFPPSAPTSPTAAAGAEGDPKKVEPLPSARSVSFDTATSAAAKRKDTSNDMCKQS
;
A
#
# COMPACT_ATOMS: atom_id res chain seq x y z
N MET A 1 43.28 -70.20 -40.94
CA MET A 1 42.95 -69.42 -39.72
C MET A 1 41.45 -69.47 -39.52
N ALA A 2 40.92 -69.26 -38.31
CA ALA A 2 39.50 -68.98 -38.17
C ALA A 2 39.18 -67.64 -38.86
N PRO A 3 38.02 -67.48 -39.53
CA PRO A 3 37.63 -66.18 -40.08
C PRO A 3 37.50 -65.15 -38.95
N PRO A 4 37.78 -63.86 -39.21
CA PRO A 4 37.44 -62.82 -38.25
C PRO A 4 35.92 -62.85 -38.00
N SER A 5 35.50 -62.52 -36.78
CA SER A 5 34.09 -62.38 -36.40
C SER A 5 33.44 -61.27 -37.26
N ALA A 6 32.80 -61.66 -38.36
CA ALA A 6 32.22 -60.75 -39.32
C ALA A 6 30.79 -60.38 -38.92
N ALA A 7 30.50 -59.08 -38.79
CA ALA A 7 29.13 -58.57 -38.74
C ALA A 7 28.42 -58.87 -40.07
N ALA A 8 27.13 -59.20 -40.02
CA ALA A 8 26.35 -59.32 -41.25
C ALA A 8 26.17 -57.95 -41.91
N TRP A 9 26.08 -57.89 -43.24
CA TRP A 9 25.83 -56.65 -44.00
C TRP A 9 24.54 -56.77 -44.81
N ARG A 10 23.79 -55.66 -44.92
CA ARG A 10 22.62 -55.54 -45.80
C ARG A 10 22.90 -54.53 -46.92
N ALA A 11 22.35 -54.82 -48.09
CA ALA A 11 22.27 -53.90 -49.21
C ALA A 11 20.95 -53.11 -49.13
N LEU A 12 21.01 -51.81 -49.35
CA LEU A 12 19.84 -50.95 -49.53
C LEU A 12 20.06 -50.09 -50.79
N PRO A 13 19.06 -49.92 -51.67
CA PRO A 13 19.12 -48.88 -52.69
C PRO A 13 19.23 -47.51 -51.99
N LEU A 14 20.16 -46.66 -52.43
CA LEU A 14 20.36 -45.33 -51.84
C LEU A 14 19.84 -44.23 -52.77
N VAL A 15 20.24 -44.27 -54.04
CA VAL A 15 19.79 -43.31 -55.07
C VAL A 15 19.26 -44.06 -56.27
N SER A 16 17.98 -43.85 -56.56
CA SER A 16 17.24 -44.44 -57.68
C SER A 16 16.85 -43.38 -58.72
N ARG A 17 16.59 -43.82 -59.95
CA ARG A 17 16.01 -43.03 -61.04
C ARG A 17 14.53 -43.39 -61.12
N GLY A 18 13.65 -42.47 -60.71
CA GLY A 18 12.21 -42.66 -60.83
C GLY A 18 11.72 -42.44 -62.27
N ASP A 19 10.50 -42.92 -62.57
CA ASP A 19 9.89 -42.88 -63.91
C ASP A 19 9.85 -41.46 -64.52
N SER A 20 9.76 -40.45 -63.65
CA SER A 20 9.78 -39.02 -64.00
C SER A 20 11.17 -38.46 -64.33
N ARG A 21 12.16 -39.31 -64.65
CA ARG A 21 13.61 -39.02 -64.87
C ARG A 21 14.34 -38.35 -63.69
N ALA A 22 13.64 -37.90 -62.66
CA ALA A 22 14.21 -37.39 -61.43
C ALA A 22 14.91 -38.51 -60.62
N LEU A 23 16.02 -38.15 -59.98
CA LEU A 23 16.66 -38.97 -58.96
C LEU A 23 15.84 -38.91 -57.67
N ARG A 24 15.68 -40.04 -56.99
CA ARG A 24 15.05 -40.17 -55.68
C ARG A 24 16.05 -40.78 -54.70
N ILE A 25 15.87 -40.49 -53.41
CA ILE A 25 16.65 -41.08 -52.32
C ILE A 25 15.69 -41.96 -51.52
N GLU A 26 16.07 -43.21 -51.29
CA GLU A 26 15.15 -44.17 -50.67
C GLU A 26 15.04 -44.00 -49.16
N GLY A 27 13.80 -44.03 -48.67
CA GLY A 27 13.47 -43.70 -47.28
C GLY A 27 14.09 -44.65 -46.24
N GLU A 28 14.23 -45.93 -46.57
CA GLU A 28 14.85 -46.92 -45.68
C GLU A 28 16.34 -46.64 -45.47
N ALA A 29 17.08 -46.38 -46.55
CA ALA A 29 18.50 -46.04 -46.49
C ALA A 29 18.73 -44.74 -45.71
N LEU A 30 17.87 -43.73 -45.88
CA LEU A 30 17.89 -42.52 -45.07
C LEU A 30 17.57 -42.77 -43.59
N GLY A 31 16.61 -43.65 -43.29
CA GLY A 31 16.27 -44.06 -41.93
C GLY A 31 17.48 -44.65 -41.20
N VAL A 32 18.20 -45.59 -41.85
CA VAL A 32 19.40 -46.21 -41.29
C VAL A 32 20.54 -45.20 -41.10
N LEU A 33 20.79 -44.33 -42.08
CA LEU A 33 21.84 -43.31 -41.96
C LEU A 33 21.56 -42.27 -40.86
N ARG A 34 20.29 -41.93 -40.61
CA ARG A 34 19.89 -41.03 -39.53
C ARG A 34 19.99 -41.70 -38.15
N ALA A 35 19.50 -42.94 -38.02
CA ALA A 35 19.53 -43.71 -36.78
C ALA A 35 20.95 -44.08 -36.30
N ALA A 36 21.94 -44.01 -37.18
CA ALA A 36 23.32 -44.37 -36.87
C ALA A 36 24.05 -43.38 -35.93
N HIS A 37 23.58 -42.11 -35.81
CA HIS A 37 24.03 -41.04 -34.91
C HIS A 37 25.55 -40.77 -34.70
N ALA A 38 26.43 -41.43 -35.45
CA ALA A 38 27.87 -41.39 -35.23
C ALA A 38 28.55 -40.06 -35.60
N ARG A 39 29.61 -39.75 -34.86
CA ARG A 39 30.40 -38.51 -34.96
C ARG A 39 31.28 -38.46 -36.22
N GLN A 40 31.83 -39.59 -36.65
CA GLN A 40 32.67 -39.71 -37.85
C GLN A 40 32.07 -40.77 -38.80
N ILE A 41 31.71 -40.37 -40.02
CA ILE A 41 31.34 -41.32 -41.08
C ILE A 41 32.55 -41.64 -41.98
N HIS A 42 32.74 -42.92 -42.29
CA HIS A 42 33.79 -43.43 -43.17
C HIS A 42 33.14 -44.13 -44.37
N VAL A 43 33.37 -43.62 -45.58
CA VAL A 43 32.60 -44.01 -46.77
C VAL A 43 33.53 -44.61 -47.82
N LEU A 44 33.41 -45.92 -48.05
CA LEU A 44 34.17 -46.63 -49.08
C LEU A 44 33.34 -46.70 -50.37
N GLY A 45 33.69 -45.92 -51.39
CA GLY A 45 33.06 -46.03 -52.70
C GLY A 45 33.61 -47.18 -53.52
N LEU A 46 32.80 -47.83 -54.36
CA LEU A 46 33.22 -48.82 -55.35
C LEU A 46 32.57 -48.54 -56.71
N PHE A 47 33.39 -48.40 -57.75
CA PHE A 47 32.98 -48.26 -59.14
C PHE A 47 33.96 -48.94 -60.09
N GLY A 48 33.68 -48.81 -61.39
CA GLY A 48 34.43 -49.43 -62.48
C GLY A 48 33.50 -49.78 -63.64
N PRO A 49 34.04 -50.24 -64.78
CA PRO A 49 33.26 -50.68 -65.93
C PRO A 49 32.26 -51.81 -65.64
N ARG A 50 31.48 -52.19 -66.66
CA ARG A 50 30.67 -53.42 -66.60
C ARG A 50 31.56 -54.66 -66.54
N GLN A 51 31.01 -55.73 -65.97
CA GLN A 51 31.62 -57.05 -65.93
C GLN A 51 33.04 -57.12 -65.32
N THR A 52 33.54 -56.12 -64.57
CA THR A 52 34.89 -56.22 -63.95
C THR A 52 34.93 -57.03 -62.65
N GLY A 53 33.87 -57.77 -62.30
CA GLY A 53 33.81 -58.56 -61.06
C GLY A 53 33.41 -57.80 -59.80
N LYS A 54 32.89 -56.56 -59.90
CA LYS A 54 32.45 -55.73 -58.76
C LYS A 54 31.56 -56.48 -57.74
N LYS A 55 30.65 -57.34 -58.21
CA LYS A 55 29.79 -58.18 -57.35
C LYS A 55 30.57 -59.25 -56.58
N LEU A 56 31.50 -59.94 -57.25
CA LEU A 56 32.40 -60.90 -56.60
C LEU A 56 33.24 -60.21 -55.53
N PHE A 57 33.86 -59.07 -55.87
CA PHE A 57 34.66 -58.31 -54.90
C PHE A 57 33.84 -57.93 -53.66
N LEU A 58 32.60 -57.45 -53.82
CA LEU A 58 31.71 -57.18 -52.68
C LEU A 58 31.34 -58.45 -51.89
N LYS A 59 31.01 -59.57 -52.55
CA LYS A 59 30.67 -60.85 -51.89
C LYS A 59 31.85 -61.36 -51.05
N THR A 60 33.07 -61.32 -51.59
CA THR A 60 34.28 -61.72 -50.85
C THR A 60 34.65 -60.70 -49.76
N LEU A 61 34.43 -59.39 -49.98
CA LEU A 61 34.74 -58.35 -48.99
C LEU A 61 33.80 -58.39 -47.78
N LEU A 62 32.50 -58.38 -48.02
CA LEU A 62 31.47 -58.30 -46.97
C LEU A 62 31.11 -59.68 -46.36
N HIS A 63 31.71 -60.76 -46.90
CA HIS A 63 31.48 -62.16 -46.56
C HIS A 63 30.09 -62.69 -46.97
N SER A 64 29.94 -64.00 -47.15
CA SER A 64 28.75 -64.63 -47.77
C SER A 64 27.43 -64.49 -46.99
N ALA A 65 27.42 -63.88 -45.80
CA ALA A 65 26.24 -63.75 -44.94
C ALA A 65 25.29 -62.58 -45.33
N CYS A 66 25.27 -62.21 -46.61
CA CYS A 66 24.54 -61.04 -47.12
C CYS A 66 23.64 -61.43 -48.30
N ASP A 67 22.38 -61.00 -48.31
CA ASP A 67 21.42 -61.30 -49.39
C ASP A 67 21.71 -60.49 -50.67
N PHE A 68 22.64 -60.98 -51.49
CA PHE A 68 22.95 -60.43 -52.82
C PHE A 68 21.83 -60.65 -53.88
N SER A 69 20.65 -61.13 -53.48
CA SER A 69 19.49 -61.45 -54.31
C SER A 69 18.84 -60.20 -54.92
N ALA A 70 18.69 -59.12 -54.13
CA ALA A 70 18.33 -57.77 -54.57
C ALA A 70 19.51 -57.08 -55.27
N SER A 71 20.08 -57.75 -56.27
CA SER A 71 21.42 -57.50 -56.79
C SER A 71 21.53 -56.18 -57.56
N PRO A 72 22.72 -55.52 -57.64
CA PRO A 72 22.98 -54.31 -58.44
C PRO A 72 22.87 -54.42 -59.98
N THR A 73 21.96 -55.27 -60.48
CA THR A 73 21.60 -55.44 -61.89
C THR A 73 20.40 -54.56 -62.30
N GLU A 74 19.63 -54.07 -61.33
CA GLU A 74 18.50 -53.18 -61.58
C GLU A 74 18.98 -51.86 -62.19
N SER A 75 18.56 -51.59 -63.43
CA SER A 75 19.04 -50.45 -64.22
C SER A 75 18.65 -49.08 -63.65
N HIS A 76 17.70 -49.05 -62.72
CA HIS A 76 17.18 -47.82 -62.12
C HIS A 76 17.92 -47.40 -60.84
N VAL A 77 18.80 -48.22 -60.25
CA VAL A 77 19.53 -47.86 -59.01
C VAL A 77 20.95 -47.40 -59.35
N LEU A 78 21.24 -46.12 -59.14
CA LEU A 78 22.55 -45.52 -59.41
C LEU A 78 23.58 -45.86 -58.33
N LEU A 79 23.15 -45.83 -57.07
CA LEU A 79 23.98 -46.08 -55.89
C LEU A 79 23.27 -46.99 -54.89
N TRP A 80 24.01 -47.98 -54.39
CA TRP A 80 23.62 -48.88 -53.30
C TRP A 80 24.42 -48.54 -52.05
N LEU A 81 23.75 -48.49 -50.91
CA LEU A 81 24.33 -48.39 -49.57
C LEU A 81 24.48 -49.80 -48.99
N TRP A 82 25.68 -50.12 -48.52
CA TRP A 82 25.94 -51.30 -47.71
C TRP A 82 26.29 -50.86 -46.29
N VAL A 83 25.57 -51.43 -45.34
CA VAL A 83 25.64 -51.12 -43.90
C VAL A 83 25.61 -52.41 -43.10
N PRO A 84 26.30 -52.49 -41.95
CA PRO A 84 26.16 -53.62 -41.05
C PRO A 84 24.71 -53.75 -40.56
N VAL A 85 24.27 -54.99 -40.35
CA VAL A 85 22.95 -55.34 -39.80
C VAL A 85 23.01 -55.29 -38.29
N ASP A 86 24.03 -55.92 -37.71
CA ASP A 86 24.27 -55.94 -36.27
C ASP A 86 24.93 -54.64 -35.81
N GLY A 87 24.41 -54.04 -34.73
CA GLY A 87 25.14 -53.02 -33.96
C GLY A 87 26.33 -53.59 -33.16
N ALA A 88 26.84 -54.77 -33.54
CA ALA A 88 27.64 -55.65 -32.69
C ALA A 88 29.15 -55.60 -32.93
N GLU A 89 29.71 -54.41 -33.19
CA GLU A 89 30.96 -54.02 -32.51
C GLU A 89 30.80 -52.63 -31.82
N VAL A 90 29.62 -52.34 -31.23
CA VAL A 90 29.58 -51.64 -29.94
C VAL A 90 30.14 -52.58 -28.86
N VAL A 91 31.44 -52.84 -28.97
CA VAL A 91 32.24 -53.39 -27.87
C VAL A 91 32.41 -52.24 -26.87
N ALA A 92 32.18 -52.53 -25.59
CA ALA A 92 32.31 -51.56 -24.50
C ALA A 92 33.79 -51.23 -24.18
N ASP A 93 34.53 -50.81 -25.20
CA ASP A 93 35.83 -50.16 -25.14
C ASP A 93 35.62 -48.78 -25.80
N GLY A 94 35.51 -47.76 -24.95
CA GLY A 94 34.68 -46.55 -25.15
C GLY A 94 35.09 -45.52 -26.20
N ASP A 95 35.83 -45.92 -27.23
CA ASP A 95 36.23 -45.12 -28.40
C ASP A 95 35.50 -45.57 -29.70
N SER A 96 34.67 -46.61 -29.60
CA SER A 96 34.07 -47.32 -30.75
C SER A 96 32.75 -46.69 -31.22
N GLU A 97 31.97 -46.10 -30.32
CA GLU A 97 30.65 -45.51 -30.61
C GLU A 97 30.70 -44.26 -31.51
N GLU A 98 31.87 -43.64 -31.67
CA GLU A 98 32.01 -42.43 -32.47
C GLU A 98 32.07 -42.66 -33.99
N ARG A 99 32.28 -43.90 -34.47
CA ARG A 99 32.67 -44.15 -35.88
C ARG A 99 31.76 -45.15 -36.61
N VAL A 100 31.15 -44.71 -37.71
CA VAL A 100 30.36 -45.58 -38.61
C VAL A 100 31.05 -45.74 -39.96
N LYS A 101 31.12 -46.99 -40.43
CA LYS A 101 31.70 -47.36 -41.73
C LYS A 101 30.62 -47.87 -42.67
N ILE A 102 30.57 -47.33 -43.88
CA ILE A 102 29.63 -47.74 -44.93
C ILE A 102 30.36 -47.97 -46.26
N VAL A 103 29.80 -48.83 -47.10
CA VAL A 103 30.26 -48.98 -48.49
C VAL A 103 29.18 -48.44 -49.43
N LEU A 104 29.57 -47.66 -50.42
CA LEU A 104 28.71 -47.21 -51.52
C LEU A 104 29.15 -47.91 -52.80
N SER A 105 28.25 -48.63 -53.49
CA SER A 105 28.60 -49.24 -54.78
C SER A 105 27.78 -48.67 -55.93
N SER A 106 28.45 -48.32 -57.03
CA SER A 106 27.81 -48.02 -58.32
C SER A 106 26.88 -49.16 -58.75
N GLY A 107 25.69 -48.83 -59.24
CA GLY A 107 24.88 -49.77 -60.03
C GLY A 107 25.61 -50.23 -61.31
N ALA A 108 25.02 -51.19 -62.02
CA ALA A 108 25.55 -51.68 -63.29
C ALA A 108 25.28 -50.70 -64.46
N TRP A 109 25.91 -49.52 -64.44
CA TRP A 109 25.91 -48.53 -65.54
C TRP A 109 26.01 -49.23 -66.88
N ALA A 110 25.08 -48.97 -67.81
CA ALA A 110 25.05 -49.65 -69.11
C ALA A 110 25.79 -48.87 -70.18
N ASP A 111 26.35 -49.60 -71.15
CA ASP A 111 26.93 -49.03 -72.37
C ASP A 111 25.86 -48.36 -73.27
N GLY A 112 24.58 -48.59 -72.94
CA GLY A 112 23.42 -47.86 -73.44
C GLY A 112 22.57 -47.19 -72.34
N ALA A 113 23.14 -46.93 -71.15
CA ALA A 113 22.48 -46.07 -70.16
C ALA A 113 22.60 -44.61 -70.62
N ALA A 114 21.67 -43.75 -70.19
CA ALA A 114 21.82 -42.32 -70.42
C ALA A 114 23.16 -41.83 -69.82
N SER A 115 23.91 -41.04 -70.58
CA SER A 115 25.20 -40.48 -70.14
C SER A 115 25.05 -39.75 -68.80
N ASP A 116 23.92 -39.06 -68.62
CA ASP A 116 23.48 -38.40 -67.39
C ASP A 116 23.50 -39.31 -66.14
N ASP A 117 23.18 -40.61 -66.27
CA ASP A 117 23.13 -41.57 -65.17
C ASP A 117 24.53 -42.05 -64.76
N ARG A 118 25.39 -42.33 -65.74
CA ARG A 118 26.84 -42.59 -65.51
C ARG A 118 27.47 -41.38 -64.81
N ARG A 119 27.21 -40.18 -65.33
CA ARG A 119 27.76 -38.92 -64.80
C ARG A 119 27.22 -38.60 -63.40
N SER A 120 25.91 -38.66 -63.19
CA SER A 120 25.29 -38.40 -61.88
C SER A 120 25.77 -39.38 -60.82
N GLY A 121 25.79 -40.69 -61.13
CA GLY A 121 26.22 -41.72 -60.20
C GLY A 121 27.70 -41.60 -59.84
N LEU A 122 28.57 -41.29 -60.81
CA LEU A 122 30.00 -41.06 -60.58
C LEU A 122 30.26 -39.76 -59.80
N ALA A 123 29.58 -38.66 -60.13
CA ALA A 123 29.66 -37.40 -59.40
C ALA A 123 29.29 -37.59 -57.93
N LEU A 124 28.14 -38.21 -57.65
CA LEU A 124 27.70 -38.52 -56.29
C LEU A 124 28.69 -39.43 -55.57
N LEU A 125 29.20 -40.49 -56.21
CA LEU A 125 30.15 -41.40 -55.57
C LEU A 125 31.47 -40.69 -55.18
N LEU A 126 32.03 -39.87 -56.09
CA LEU A 126 33.24 -39.09 -55.83
C LEU A 126 33.01 -38.07 -54.70
N LEU A 127 31.86 -37.38 -54.71
CA LEU A 127 31.55 -36.36 -53.72
C LEU A 127 31.21 -36.93 -52.33
N LEU A 128 30.62 -38.12 -52.25
CA LEU A 128 30.19 -38.75 -51.00
C LEU A 128 31.26 -39.64 -50.35
N SER A 129 32.13 -40.28 -51.13
CA SER A 129 33.13 -41.23 -50.59
C SER A 129 34.30 -40.55 -49.86
N SER A 130 34.89 -41.23 -48.88
CA SER A 130 36.17 -40.86 -48.23
C SER A 130 37.37 -41.49 -48.95
N ALA A 131 37.20 -42.74 -49.38
CA ALA A 131 38.09 -43.44 -50.31
C ALA A 131 37.25 -44.07 -51.42
N VAL A 132 37.73 -44.05 -52.67
CA VAL A 132 37.00 -44.58 -53.82
C VAL A 132 37.81 -45.67 -54.50
N VAL A 133 37.18 -46.83 -54.68
CA VAL A 133 37.78 -48.05 -55.21
C VAL A 133 37.41 -48.17 -56.69
N TYR A 134 38.40 -48.15 -57.57
CA TYR A 134 38.25 -48.38 -59.00
C TYR A 134 38.61 -49.82 -59.33
N ASN A 135 37.61 -50.56 -59.80
CA ASN A 135 37.70 -51.98 -60.12
C ASN A 135 37.67 -52.14 -61.65
N ASP A 136 38.85 -52.22 -62.25
CA ASP A 136 39.07 -52.45 -63.68
C ASP A 136 39.45 -53.92 -63.94
N ASP A 137 39.16 -54.46 -65.12
CA ASP A 137 39.59 -55.82 -65.48
C ASP A 137 40.95 -55.83 -66.18
N GLY A 138 41.87 -56.62 -65.61
CA GLY A 138 43.21 -56.84 -66.13
C GLY A 138 44.30 -55.97 -65.52
N GLU A 139 45.42 -55.91 -66.23
CA GLU A 139 46.70 -55.34 -65.78
C GLU A 139 46.73 -53.82 -65.98
N VAL A 140 47.43 -53.07 -65.11
CA VAL A 140 47.56 -51.60 -65.23
C VAL A 140 48.50 -51.25 -66.38
N ASN A 141 47.94 -51.18 -67.59
CA ASN A 141 48.64 -50.94 -68.86
C ASN A 141 48.06 -49.73 -69.61
N ALA A 142 48.58 -49.44 -70.81
CA ALA A 142 48.14 -48.30 -71.63
C ALA A 142 46.61 -48.26 -71.87
N LYS A 143 45.96 -49.41 -72.10
CA LYS A 143 44.50 -49.51 -72.30
C LYS A 143 43.72 -49.30 -71.00
N ALA A 144 44.28 -49.72 -69.87
CA ALA A 144 43.69 -49.44 -68.55
C ALA A 144 43.70 -47.92 -68.24
N ILE A 145 44.68 -47.17 -68.76
CA ILE A 145 44.71 -45.70 -68.70
C ILE A 145 43.69 -45.09 -69.67
N GLU A 146 43.54 -45.61 -70.89
CA GLU A 146 42.51 -45.17 -71.87
C GLU A 146 41.08 -45.32 -71.32
N ARG A 147 40.81 -46.33 -70.48
CA ARG A 147 39.54 -46.52 -69.75
C ARG A 147 39.27 -45.46 -68.66
N LEU A 148 40.18 -44.53 -68.41
CA LEU A 148 39.99 -43.41 -67.48
C LEU A 148 39.40 -42.16 -68.17
N ASP A 149 38.74 -42.34 -69.31
CA ASP A 149 37.99 -41.31 -70.07
C ASP A 149 37.23 -40.31 -69.18
N TRP A 150 36.54 -40.84 -68.17
CA TRP A 150 35.71 -40.12 -67.20
C TRP A 150 36.48 -39.06 -66.40
N LEU A 151 37.81 -39.11 -66.29
CA LEU A 151 38.62 -38.07 -65.66
C LEU A 151 38.47 -36.73 -66.38
N ALA A 152 38.39 -36.73 -67.72
CA ALA A 152 38.17 -35.51 -68.48
C ALA A 152 36.79 -34.91 -68.20
N GLU A 153 35.79 -35.74 -67.87
CA GLU A 153 34.45 -35.29 -67.52
C GLU A 153 34.32 -34.78 -66.07
N VAL A 154 35.29 -35.01 -65.16
CA VAL A 154 35.15 -34.66 -63.74
C VAL A 154 34.86 -33.17 -63.52
N ALA A 155 35.54 -32.28 -64.25
CA ALA A 155 35.29 -30.84 -64.17
C ALA A 155 33.91 -30.41 -64.72
N GLN A 156 33.27 -31.26 -65.53
CA GLN A 156 31.90 -31.08 -66.04
C GLN A 156 30.85 -31.76 -65.14
N MET A 157 31.24 -32.71 -64.30
CA MET A 157 30.35 -33.48 -63.42
C MET A 157 30.11 -32.85 -62.05
N LEU A 158 31.00 -31.98 -61.56
CA LEU A 158 30.91 -31.34 -60.24
C LEU A 158 31.57 -29.96 -60.22
N ARG A 159 31.25 -29.15 -59.21
CA ARG A 159 31.92 -27.86 -58.94
C ARG A 159 32.33 -27.77 -57.47
N ILE A 160 33.35 -26.98 -57.16
CA ILE A 160 33.76 -26.71 -55.77
C ILE A 160 33.06 -25.43 -55.30
N LYS A 161 33.12 -24.38 -56.13
CA LYS A 161 32.43 -23.09 -55.98
C LYS A 161 31.46 -22.90 -57.15
N ALA A 162 30.36 -22.16 -56.97
CA ALA A 162 29.29 -22.06 -57.98
C ALA A 162 29.75 -21.44 -59.32
N ASN A 163 30.47 -20.32 -59.26
CA ASN A 163 31.04 -19.64 -60.43
C ASN A 163 32.53 -19.99 -60.52
N GLN A 164 32.85 -21.17 -61.06
CA GLN A 164 34.21 -21.69 -61.14
C GLN A 164 34.45 -22.39 -62.48
N ASP A 165 35.48 -21.98 -63.20
CA ASP A 165 35.86 -22.58 -64.50
C ASP A 165 36.47 -23.97 -64.34
N ASP A 166 36.37 -24.80 -65.38
CA ASP A 166 36.83 -26.20 -65.39
C ASP A 166 38.30 -26.34 -64.98
N ALA A 167 39.17 -25.45 -65.48
CA ALA A 167 40.59 -25.42 -65.15
C ALA A 167 40.87 -25.11 -63.66
N ALA A 168 39.98 -24.39 -62.98
CA ALA A 168 40.08 -24.15 -61.54
C ALA A 168 39.62 -25.39 -60.74
N VAL A 169 38.61 -26.12 -61.22
CA VAL A 169 38.21 -27.42 -60.62
C VAL A 169 39.36 -28.42 -60.67
N VAL A 170 40.06 -28.55 -61.80
CA VAL A 170 41.23 -29.44 -61.98
C VAL A 170 42.33 -29.17 -60.94
N ASN A 171 42.55 -27.91 -60.57
CA ASN A 171 43.60 -27.49 -59.65
C ASN A 171 43.22 -27.58 -58.17
N GLU A 172 41.94 -27.35 -57.83
CA GLU A 172 41.44 -27.32 -56.45
C GLU A 172 40.88 -28.67 -55.96
N PHE A 173 40.27 -29.49 -56.83
CA PHE A 173 39.50 -30.68 -56.42
C PHE A 173 40.30 -31.67 -55.57
N LYS A 174 41.62 -31.71 -55.74
CA LYS A 174 42.57 -32.51 -54.95
C LYS A 174 42.53 -32.32 -53.43
N GLN A 175 41.92 -31.23 -52.96
CA GLN A 175 41.70 -30.96 -51.52
C GLN A 175 40.39 -31.58 -50.98
N HIS A 176 39.52 -32.08 -51.87
CA HIS A 176 38.19 -32.62 -51.53
C HIS A 176 37.93 -34.01 -52.14
N ALA A 177 38.82 -34.44 -53.05
CA ALA A 177 38.77 -35.74 -53.71
C ALA A 177 38.90 -36.90 -52.69
N PRO A 178 38.18 -38.02 -52.89
CA PRO A 178 38.38 -39.22 -52.11
C PRO A 178 39.76 -39.84 -52.39
N LYS A 179 40.33 -40.53 -51.39
CA LYS A 179 41.54 -41.34 -51.57
C LYS A 179 41.30 -42.43 -52.64
N PHE A 180 42.02 -42.40 -53.75
CA PHE A 180 41.79 -43.33 -54.86
C PHE A 180 42.45 -44.68 -54.59
N ILE A 181 41.75 -45.79 -54.85
CA ILE A 181 42.28 -47.14 -54.67
C ILE A 181 42.07 -47.93 -55.96
N TRP A 182 43.15 -48.23 -56.68
CA TRP A 182 43.07 -49.10 -57.87
C TRP A 182 43.13 -50.56 -57.44
N LEU A 183 42.12 -51.36 -57.81
CA LEU A 183 42.20 -52.83 -57.73
C LEU A 183 42.87 -53.34 -59.01
N ALA A 184 44.15 -53.71 -58.92
CA ALA A 184 44.90 -54.23 -60.05
C ALA A 184 44.67 -55.74 -60.15
N HIS A 185 43.80 -56.17 -61.07
CA HIS A 185 43.49 -57.58 -61.30
C HIS A 185 44.59 -58.31 -62.08
N ASN A 186 44.53 -59.64 -62.09
CA ASN A 186 45.54 -60.51 -62.73
C ASN A 186 46.99 -60.24 -62.27
N PHE A 187 47.18 -59.71 -61.05
CA PHE A 187 48.45 -59.13 -60.63
C PHE A 187 49.56 -60.18 -60.50
N LYS A 188 50.71 -59.94 -61.17
CA LYS A 188 51.84 -60.87 -61.20
C LYS A 188 52.96 -60.38 -60.27
N VAL A 189 53.35 -61.23 -59.31
CA VAL A 189 54.39 -60.93 -58.29
C VAL A 189 55.69 -60.39 -58.90
N LYS A 190 56.06 -60.80 -60.12
CA LYS A 190 57.23 -60.29 -60.85
C LYS A 190 57.22 -58.78 -61.15
N TRP A 191 56.09 -58.07 -61.02
CA TRP A 191 56.04 -56.61 -61.16
C TRP A 191 56.34 -55.85 -59.85
N LEU A 192 56.40 -56.58 -58.72
CA LEU A 192 56.95 -56.09 -57.45
C LEU A 192 58.47 -56.30 -57.39
N GLN A 193 59.11 -56.60 -58.51
CA GLN A 193 60.56 -56.63 -58.68
C GLN A 193 60.93 -55.57 -59.71
N ASP A 194 61.96 -54.79 -59.41
CA ASP A 194 62.53 -53.84 -60.35
C ASP A 194 63.22 -54.59 -61.49
N ALA A 195 62.92 -54.22 -62.74
CA ALA A 195 63.52 -54.85 -63.92
C ALA A 195 64.98 -54.41 -64.14
N GLU A 196 65.40 -53.29 -63.54
CA GLU A 196 66.74 -52.71 -63.71
C GLU A 196 67.63 -52.96 -62.49
N THR A 197 67.09 -52.91 -61.27
CA THR A 197 67.86 -53.11 -60.02
C THR A 197 67.59 -54.42 -59.29
N GLY A 198 66.50 -55.13 -59.62
CA GLY A 198 66.04 -56.32 -58.88
C GLY A 198 65.32 -56.04 -57.54
N ASP A 199 65.21 -54.78 -57.13
CA ASP A 199 64.64 -54.40 -55.83
C ASP A 199 63.15 -54.73 -55.67
N LYS A 200 62.71 -54.98 -54.43
CA LYS A 200 61.29 -55.22 -54.13
C LYS A 200 60.51 -53.91 -54.10
N ARG A 201 59.77 -53.63 -55.19
CA ARG A 201 58.82 -52.50 -55.28
C ARG A 201 57.53 -52.81 -54.51
N MET A 202 56.94 -51.81 -53.86
CA MET A 202 55.58 -51.91 -53.29
C MET A 202 54.50 -51.73 -54.37
N PRO A 203 53.26 -52.23 -54.18
CA PRO A 203 52.18 -52.10 -55.16
C PRO A 203 51.87 -50.65 -55.56
N LEU A 204 51.99 -49.70 -54.62
CA LEU A 204 51.87 -48.26 -54.90
C LEU A 204 52.96 -47.79 -55.88
N GLN A 205 54.23 -48.16 -55.67
CA GLN A 205 55.35 -47.77 -56.54
C GLN A 205 55.21 -48.34 -57.95
N TYR A 206 54.59 -49.52 -58.12
CA TYR A 206 54.22 -50.05 -59.43
C TYR A 206 53.16 -49.17 -60.12
N LEU A 207 52.10 -48.77 -59.41
CA LEU A 207 51.09 -47.86 -59.95
C LEU A 207 51.69 -46.49 -60.33
N GLU A 208 52.56 -45.95 -59.47
CA GLU A 208 53.26 -44.68 -59.75
C GLU A 208 54.21 -44.77 -60.94
N HIS A 209 54.78 -45.93 -61.23
CA HIS A 209 55.57 -46.17 -62.44
C HIS A 209 54.68 -46.15 -63.70
N CYS A 210 53.51 -46.80 -63.69
CA CYS A 210 52.57 -46.77 -64.83
C CYS A 210 51.97 -45.38 -65.10
N LEU A 211 51.87 -44.54 -64.06
CA LEU A 211 51.36 -43.17 -64.12
C LEU A 211 52.40 -42.10 -64.49
N LYS A 212 53.66 -42.49 -64.77
CA LYS A 212 54.64 -41.59 -65.38
C LYS A 212 54.27 -41.29 -66.83
N ASP A 213 54.53 -40.05 -67.26
CA ASP A 213 54.33 -39.64 -68.64
C ASP A 213 55.23 -40.41 -69.61
N GLU A 214 54.67 -40.68 -70.79
CA GLU A 214 55.29 -41.53 -71.80
C GLU A 214 55.88 -40.69 -72.92
N SER A 215 57.08 -41.04 -73.38
CA SER A 215 57.83 -40.29 -74.38
C SER A 215 57.25 -40.49 -75.79
N GLY A 216 56.72 -39.43 -76.36
CA GLY A 216 56.19 -39.41 -77.72
C GLY A 216 55.23 -38.25 -77.96
N PHE A 217 54.95 -37.98 -79.24
CA PHE A 217 54.06 -36.90 -79.68
C PHE A 217 52.92 -37.41 -80.59
N SER A 218 52.63 -38.72 -80.58
CA SER A 218 51.44 -39.25 -81.25
C SER A 218 50.19 -38.94 -80.44
N GLU A 219 49.04 -38.82 -81.11
CA GLU A 219 47.78 -38.45 -80.48
C GLU A 219 47.40 -39.37 -79.30
N ALA A 220 47.57 -40.69 -79.47
CA ALA A 220 47.33 -41.68 -78.41
C ALA A 220 48.34 -41.61 -77.25
N VAL A 221 49.54 -41.06 -77.43
CA VAL A 221 50.46 -40.76 -76.31
C VAL A 221 50.00 -39.48 -75.61
N MET A 222 49.64 -38.43 -76.36
CA MET A 222 49.12 -37.17 -75.81
C MET A 222 47.86 -37.41 -74.97
N GLN A 223 46.85 -38.11 -75.51
CA GLN A 223 45.60 -38.43 -74.80
C GLN A 223 45.87 -39.17 -73.48
N ARG A 224 46.73 -40.21 -73.49
CA ARG A 224 47.08 -40.95 -72.26
C ARG A 224 47.88 -40.13 -71.26
N ASN A 225 48.79 -39.26 -71.72
CA ASN A 225 49.48 -38.32 -70.83
C ASN A 225 48.52 -37.25 -70.26
N THR A 226 47.51 -36.80 -71.01
CA THR A 226 46.44 -35.94 -70.49
C THR A 226 45.61 -36.65 -69.41
N LEU A 227 45.28 -37.94 -69.57
CA LEU A 227 44.61 -38.74 -68.54
C LEU A 227 45.50 -38.97 -67.31
N ARG A 228 46.81 -39.24 -67.49
CA ARG A 228 47.81 -39.29 -66.40
C ARG A 228 47.87 -37.96 -65.64
N MET A 229 47.91 -36.82 -66.35
CA MET A 229 47.90 -35.47 -65.77
C MET A 229 46.63 -35.24 -64.93
N TYR A 230 45.44 -35.53 -65.46
CA TYR A 230 44.19 -35.41 -64.70
C TYR A 230 44.20 -36.31 -63.45
N PHE A 231 44.62 -37.57 -63.58
CA PHE A 231 44.70 -38.50 -62.45
C PHE A 231 45.67 -37.99 -61.36
N ASN A 232 46.86 -37.55 -61.76
CA ASN A 232 47.88 -37.00 -60.87
C ASN A 232 47.43 -35.69 -60.21
N SER A 233 46.62 -34.86 -60.89
CA SER A 233 46.06 -33.64 -60.30
C SER A 233 44.94 -33.95 -59.30
N TYR A 234 43.93 -34.74 -59.69
CA TYR A 234 42.75 -35.00 -58.86
C TYR A 234 43.04 -35.90 -57.65
N PHE A 235 43.90 -36.92 -57.79
CA PHE A 235 44.08 -37.99 -56.79
C PHE A 235 45.52 -38.11 -56.27
N PRO A 236 46.03 -37.11 -55.52
CA PRO A 236 47.35 -37.22 -54.89
C PRO A 236 47.36 -38.27 -53.77
N ALA A 237 46.27 -38.41 -53.02
CA ALA A 237 46.08 -39.48 -52.04
C ALA A 237 45.59 -40.75 -52.77
N ARG A 238 46.47 -41.74 -52.93
CA ARG A 238 46.19 -42.95 -53.71
C ARG A 238 46.80 -44.23 -53.14
N ALA A 239 46.26 -45.37 -53.54
CA ALA A 239 46.73 -46.72 -53.22
C ALA A 239 46.50 -47.68 -54.40
N CYS A 240 47.22 -48.80 -54.38
CA CYS A 240 47.08 -49.91 -55.33
C CYS A 240 46.95 -51.21 -54.54
N VAL A 241 45.91 -51.99 -54.82
CA VAL A 241 45.67 -53.31 -54.21
C VAL A 241 45.89 -54.36 -55.30
N PRO A 242 46.91 -55.21 -55.20
CA PRO A 242 47.12 -56.30 -56.13
C PRO A 242 46.13 -57.43 -55.85
N LEU A 243 45.41 -57.89 -56.87
CA LEU A 243 44.52 -59.05 -56.80
C LEU A 243 45.00 -60.14 -57.75
N SER A 244 45.16 -61.37 -57.24
CA SER A 244 45.34 -62.54 -58.09
C SER A 244 44.06 -62.86 -58.87
N ARG A 245 44.08 -63.89 -59.73
CA ARG A 245 42.85 -64.44 -60.29
C ARG A 245 41.96 -65.00 -59.18
N PRO A 246 40.62 -64.95 -59.32
CA PRO A 246 39.69 -65.56 -58.37
C PRO A 246 39.67 -67.09 -58.49
N THR A 247 39.83 -67.62 -59.71
CA THR A 247 39.92 -69.05 -60.04
C THR A 247 41.06 -69.30 -61.02
N ASP A 248 41.54 -70.54 -61.07
CA ASP A 248 42.50 -70.96 -62.10
C ASP A 248 41.81 -71.51 -63.37
N ASP A 249 40.56 -71.99 -63.25
CA ASP A 249 39.72 -72.40 -64.38
C ASP A 249 39.31 -71.20 -65.25
N ALA A 250 39.70 -71.22 -66.53
CA ALA A 250 39.43 -70.14 -67.49
C ALA A 250 37.93 -69.90 -67.76
N ALA A 251 37.07 -70.90 -67.58
CA ALA A 251 35.62 -70.77 -67.75
C ALA A 251 34.93 -70.21 -66.50
N ALA A 252 35.43 -70.54 -65.30
CA ALA A 252 34.94 -69.99 -64.04
C ALA A 252 35.53 -68.59 -63.72
N ALA A 253 36.61 -68.21 -64.41
CA ALA A 253 37.26 -66.91 -64.31
C ALA A 253 36.45 -65.77 -64.96
N ASP A 254 35.38 -66.07 -65.71
CA ASP A 254 34.43 -65.04 -66.14
C ASP A 254 33.76 -64.42 -64.89
N PRO A 255 33.91 -63.11 -64.63
CA PRO A 255 33.29 -62.44 -63.48
C PRO A 255 31.75 -62.49 -63.44
N ALA A 256 31.07 -62.86 -64.54
CA ALA A 256 29.64 -63.18 -64.57
C ALA A 256 29.32 -64.59 -64.05
N VAL A 257 30.29 -65.50 -64.00
CA VAL A 257 30.18 -66.84 -63.38
C VAL A 257 30.79 -66.85 -61.98
N ALA A 258 31.94 -66.19 -61.81
CA ALA A 258 32.72 -66.24 -60.56
C ALA A 258 31.93 -65.75 -59.33
N TYR A 259 30.94 -64.86 -59.47
CA TYR A 259 30.15 -64.37 -58.33
C TYR A 259 29.21 -65.44 -57.72
N THR A 260 28.85 -66.49 -58.47
CA THR A 260 28.02 -67.59 -57.95
C THR A 260 28.84 -68.63 -57.19
N LEU A 261 30.17 -68.58 -57.26
CA LEU A 261 31.05 -69.44 -56.48
C LEU A 261 31.00 -69.07 -55.00
N GLU A 262 31.15 -70.05 -54.13
CA GLU A 262 31.36 -69.80 -52.70
C GLU A 262 32.81 -69.48 -52.36
N ARG A 263 33.00 -68.81 -51.22
CA ARG A 263 34.31 -68.29 -50.78
C ARG A 263 35.42 -69.34 -50.81
N ASP A 264 35.09 -70.57 -50.40
CA ASP A 264 36.04 -71.68 -50.29
C ASP A 264 36.46 -72.28 -51.65
N ALA A 265 35.73 -71.96 -52.74
CA ALA A 265 36.09 -72.31 -54.11
C ALA A 265 36.97 -71.25 -54.79
N LEU A 266 37.25 -70.12 -54.12
CA LEU A 266 38.14 -69.07 -54.61
C LEU A 266 39.59 -69.35 -54.21
N ARG A 267 40.53 -68.94 -55.06
CA ARG A 267 41.97 -69.05 -54.84
C ARG A 267 42.37 -68.35 -53.52
N THR A 268 43.07 -69.05 -52.62
CA THR A 268 43.43 -68.51 -51.29
C THR A 268 44.09 -67.14 -51.35
N GLN A 269 45.01 -66.91 -52.28
CA GLN A 269 45.71 -65.64 -52.49
C GLN A 269 44.76 -64.47 -52.84
N PHE A 270 43.63 -64.73 -53.49
CA PHE A 270 42.59 -63.73 -53.78
C PHE A 270 41.83 -63.37 -52.51
N VAL A 271 41.43 -64.39 -51.75
CA VAL A 271 40.72 -64.24 -50.47
C VAL A 271 41.60 -63.52 -49.44
N GLU A 272 42.85 -63.93 -49.27
CA GLU A 272 43.86 -63.29 -48.40
C GLU A 272 44.08 -61.82 -48.75
N SER A 273 44.12 -61.47 -50.05
CA SER A 273 44.28 -60.08 -50.51
C SER A 273 43.05 -59.23 -50.18
N ILE A 274 41.85 -59.80 -50.28
CA ILE A 274 40.59 -59.11 -49.93
C ILE A 274 40.42 -59.02 -48.41
N ASP A 275 40.85 -60.01 -47.64
CA ASP A 275 40.81 -59.95 -46.16
C ASP A 275 41.84 -58.96 -45.59
N ALA A 276 43.03 -58.86 -46.20
CA ALA A 276 43.99 -57.79 -45.88
C ALA A 276 43.41 -56.40 -46.19
N PHE A 277 42.65 -56.27 -47.28
CA PHE A 277 41.94 -55.03 -47.61
C PHE A 277 40.76 -54.75 -46.66
N TYR A 278 39.97 -55.76 -46.27
CA TYR A 278 38.91 -55.64 -45.26
C TYR A 278 39.47 -55.20 -43.91
N ALA A 279 40.57 -55.82 -43.46
CA ALA A 279 41.25 -55.47 -42.22
C ALA A 279 41.64 -53.98 -42.20
N SER A 280 42.33 -53.51 -43.25
CA SER A 280 42.90 -52.16 -43.36
C SER A 280 41.91 -51.05 -43.76
N THR A 281 40.66 -51.39 -44.11
CA THR A 281 39.58 -50.42 -44.39
C THR A 281 38.40 -50.54 -43.42
N LEU A 282 37.75 -51.70 -43.36
CA LEU A 282 36.45 -51.90 -42.72
C LEU A 282 36.54 -52.46 -41.30
N SER A 283 37.55 -53.25 -40.93
CA SER A 283 37.60 -53.81 -39.57
C SER A 283 37.72 -52.74 -38.48
N ALA A 284 37.11 -52.97 -37.31
CA ALA A 284 37.11 -52.01 -36.18
C ALA A 284 38.41 -52.05 -35.35
N LYS A 285 39.19 -53.13 -35.42
CA LYS A 285 40.30 -53.42 -34.50
C LYS A 285 41.59 -52.60 -34.73
N HIS A 286 41.61 -51.72 -35.73
CA HIS A 286 42.70 -50.76 -35.95
C HIS A 286 42.61 -49.56 -34.99
N LYS A 287 43.15 -49.72 -33.78
CA LYS A 287 43.30 -48.60 -32.83
C LYS A 287 44.19 -47.49 -33.39
N SER A 288 43.78 -46.25 -33.19
CA SER A 288 44.41 -45.05 -33.76
C SER A 288 45.73 -44.67 -33.06
N SER A 289 46.83 -45.35 -33.41
CA SER A 289 48.19 -45.02 -32.92
C SER A 289 49.16 -44.52 -34.00
N SER A 290 48.77 -44.50 -35.28
CA SER A 290 49.53 -43.85 -36.35
C SER A 290 48.58 -43.32 -37.44
N ALA A 291 48.51 -42.00 -37.57
CA ALA A 291 47.61 -41.31 -38.51
C ALA A 291 47.98 -41.52 -40.00
N ALA A 292 49.11 -42.17 -40.31
CA ALA A 292 49.63 -42.32 -41.67
C ALA A 292 49.14 -43.57 -42.42
N SER A 293 48.55 -44.57 -41.73
CA SER A 293 48.47 -45.94 -42.26
C SER A 293 47.06 -46.55 -42.41
N SER A 294 45.98 -45.77 -42.24
CA SER A 294 44.62 -46.22 -42.59
C SER A 294 44.38 -46.12 -44.11
N LEU A 295 43.71 -47.12 -44.71
CA LEU A 295 43.25 -47.00 -46.10
C LEU A 295 41.97 -46.16 -46.23
N LEU A 296 41.17 -46.03 -45.17
CA LEU A 296 39.86 -45.35 -45.20
C LEU A 296 39.82 -44.16 -44.21
N PRO A 297 39.99 -42.91 -44.66
CA PRO A 297 39.87 -41.73 -43.80
C PRO A 297 38.41 -41.44 -43.42
N SER A 298 38.20 -40.56 -42.44
CA SER A 298 36.88 -39.96 -42.17
C SER A 298 36.42 -39.14 -43.39
N LYS A 299 35.10 -39.05 -43.61
CA LYS A 299 34.58 -38.19 -44.69
C LYS A 299 34.66 -36.74 -44.25
N GLN A 300 35.33 -35.93 -45.06
CA GLN A 300 35.41 -34.49 -44.85
C GLN A 300 34.70 -33.70 -45.95
N LEU A 301 34.23 -32.49 -45.57
CA LEU A 301 33.63 -31.48 -46.43
C LEU A 301 34.25 -30.13 -46.06
N MET A 302 34.97 -29.49 -46.99
CA MET A 302 35.67 -28.22 -46.72
C MET A 302 36.60 -28.25 -45.47
N GLY A 303 37.20 -29.41 -45.18
CA GLY A 303 38.08 -29.64 -44.02
C GLY A 303 37.37 -29.99 -42.71
N GLN A 304 36.03 -30.00 -42.67
CA GLN A 304 35.25 -30.46 -41.51
C GLN A 304 34.85 -31.92 -41.65
N GLU A 305 34.90 -32.69 -40.56
CA GLU A 305 34.43 -34.08 -40.54
C GLU A 305 32.89 -34.14 -40.55
N LEU A 306 32.32 -35.07 -41.32
CA LEU A 306 30.88 -35.27 -41.37
C LEU A 306 30.40 -36.32 -40.35
N ARG A 307 29.39 -35.95 -39.58
CA ARG A 307 28.54 -36.88 -38.82
C ARG A 307 27.62 -37.67 -39.75
N ALA A 308 27.07 -38.79 -39.28
CA ALA A 308 26.11 -39.60 -40.06
C ALA A 308 24.88 -38.79 -40.51
N GLU A 309 24.34 -37.94 -39.64
CA GLU A 309 23.26 -36.99 -39.94
C GLU A 309 23.66 -35.96 -41.01
N HIS A 310 24.89 -35.44 -40.95
CA HIS A 310 25.39 -34.42 -41.88
C HIS A 310 25.55 -34.98 -43.29
N PHE A 311 25.97 -36.24 -43.41
CA PHE A 311 26.09 -36.95 -44.68
C PHE A 311 24.75 -37.01 -45.43
N VAL A 312 23.64 -37.18 -44.71
CA VAL A 312 22.29 -37.17 -45.29
C VAL A 312 21.94 -35.81 -45.89
N VAL A 313 22.22 -34.70 -45.19
CA VAL A 313 22.00 -33.32 -45.71
C VAL A 313 22.80 -33.06 -46.99
N VAL A 314 24.04 -33.56 -47.04
CA VAL A 314 24.95 -33.43 -48.18
C VAL A 314 24.45 -34.25 -49.38
N LEU A 315 23.99 -35.48 -49.15
CA LEU A 315 23.34 -36.32 -50.16
C LEU A 315 22.06 -35.67 -50.71
N GLU A 316 21.18 -35.20 -49.83
CA GLU A 316 19.92 -34.52 -50.17
C GLU A 316 20.18 -33.32 -51.10
N ASN A 317 21.13 -32.43 -50.76
CA ASN A 317 21.47 -31.26 -51.56
C ASN A 317 22.12 -31.61 -52.92
N TYR A 318 23.04 -32.59 -52.98
CA TYR A 318 23.62 -33.00 -54.26
C TYR A 318 22.58 -33.61 -55.21
N VAL A 319 21.65 -34.42 -54.69
CA VAL A 319 20.55 -34.99 -55.49
C VAL A 319 19.54 -33.91 -55.90
N GLU A 320 19.22 -32.97 -55.01
CA GLU A 320 18.38 -31.79 -55.32
C GLU A 320 19.00 -30.90 -56.41
N SER A 321 20.33 -30.70 -56.36
CA SER A 321 21.09 -29.97 -57.38
C SER A 321 21.00 -30.64 -58.74
N LEU A 322 21.28 -31.95 -58.82
CA LEU A 322 21.19 -32.75 -60.04
C LEU A 322 19.76 -32.77 -60.61
N ASN A 323 18.74 -32.86 -59.75
CA ASN A 323 17.33 -32.77 -60.14
C ASN A 323 16.93 -31.40 -60.69
N ARG A 324 17.61 -30.33 -60.29
CA ARG A 324 17.48 -28.99 -60.89
C ARG A 324 18.32 -28.79 -62.15
N SER A 325 18.91 -29.85 -62.70
CA SER A 325 19.90 -29.81 -63.80
C SER A 325 21.14 -28.95 -63.52
N ASN A 326 21.43 -28.68 -62.24
CA ASN A 326 22.62 -27.95 -61.80
C ASN A 326 23.73 -28.93 -61.38
N LEU A 327 24.98 -28.50 -61.51
CA LEU A 327 26.12 -29.31 -61.07
C LEU A 327 26.21 -29.37 -59.53
N PRO A 328 26.40 -30.55 -58.93
CA PRO A 328 26.53 -30.69 -57.49
C PRO A 328 27.78 -29.92 -57.02
N THR A 329 27.55 -28.95 -56.13
CA THR A 329 28.56 -27.95 -55.75
C THR A 329 28.96 -28.10 -54.28
N ILE A 330 30.24 -28.38 -54.00
CA ILE A 330 30.73 -28.70 -52.64
C ILE A 330 30.45 -27.56 -51.65
N MET A 331 30.71 -26.31 -52.04
CA MET A 331 30.39 -25.12 -51.22
C MET A 331 28.89 -24.96 -50.97
N ALA A 332 28.01 -25.37 -51.91
CA ALA A 332 26.56 -25.30 -51.70
C ALA A 332 26.09 -26.34 -50.67
N ALA A 333 26.65 -27.56 -50.70
CA ALA A 333 26.39 -28.58 -49.68
C ALA A 333 26.89 -28.13 -48.29
N SER A 334 28.10 -27.55 -48.21
CA SER A 334 28.63 -26.99 -46.96
C SER A 334 27.75 -25.84 -46.43
N ASN A 335 27.30 -24.93 -47.29
CA ASN A 335 26.43 -23.81 -46.89
C ASN A 335 25.04 -24.29 -46.42
N ALA A 336 24.48 -25.36 -46.99
CA ALA A 336 23.23 -25.94 -46.52
C ALA A 336 23.39 -26.66 -45.17
N LEU A 337 24.49 -27.40 -44.99
CA LEU A 337 24.84 -28.01 -43.71
C LEU A 337 25.00 -26.95 -42.61
N TRP A 338 25.68 -25.84 -42.90
CA TRP A 338 25.80 -24.71 -41.99
C TRP A 338 24.47 -24.07 -41.66
N LYS A 339 23.59 -23.82 -42.64
CA LYS A 339 22.23 -23.31 -42.39
C LYS A 339 21.43 -24.22 -41.47
N ARG A 340 21.49 -25.54 -41.67
CA ARG A 340 20.85 -26.51 -40.78
C ARG A 340 21.45 -26.47 -39.36
N SER A 341 22.78 -26.47 -39.24
CA SER A 341 23.46 -26.36 -37.94
C SER A 341 23.18 -25.04 -37.22
N ILE A 342 22.89 -23.96 -37.95
CA ILE A 342 22.42 -22.69 -37.38
C ILE A 342 21.01 -22.87 -36.81
N ASN A 343 20.07 -23.42 -37.58
CA ASN A 343 18.70 -23.69 -37.12
C ASN A 343 18.70 -24.62 -35.89
N ASP A 344 19.36 -25.78 -35.97
CA ASP A 344 19.46 -26.76 -34.88
C ASP A 344 20.01 -26.13 -33.58
N ALA A 345 20.91 -25.15 -33.70
CA ALA A 345 21.46 -24.39 -32.56
C ALA A 345 20.53 -23.29 -32.05
N PHE A 346 19.74 -22.63 -32.91
CA PHE A 346 18.69 -21.70 -32.49
C PHE A 346 17.57 -22.43 -31.75
N ASP A 347 17.10 -23.57 -32.27
CA ASP A 347 16.13 -24.42 -31.57
C ASP A 347 16.66 -24.89 -30.20
N THR A 348 17.97 -25.18 -30.12
CA THR A 348 18.62 -25.60 -28.86
C THR A 348 18.80 -24.44 -27.89
N ALA A 349 19.17 -23.25 -28.38
CA ALA A 349 19.20 -22.02 -27.59
C ALA A 349 17.80 -21.62 -27.10
N GLU A 350 16.77 -21.88 -27.90
CA GLU A 350 15.36 -21.69 -27.54
C GLU A 350 14.92 -22.66 -26.44
N ARG A 351 15.25 -23.95 -26.54
CA ARG A 351 15.00 -24.93 -25.46
C ARG A 351 15.73 -24.53 -24.18
N VAL A 352 17.02 -24.17 -24.24
CA VAL A 352 17.77 -23.69 -23.07
C VAL A 352 17.16 -22.42 -22.47
N TYR A 353 16.65 -21.49 -23.29
CA TYR A 353 15.89 -20.33 -22.80
C TYR A 353 14.59 -20.75 -22.12
N GLN A 354 13.83 -21.68 -22.71
CA GLN A 354 12.60 -22.21 -22.11
C GLN A 354 12.90 -22.91 -20.78
N ASP A 355 13.82 -23.88 -20.76
CA ASP A 355 14.19 -24.63 -19.56
C ASP A 355 14.65 -23.70 -18.43
N THR A 356 15.45 -22.68 -18.72
CA THR A 356 15.96 -21.73 -17.70
C THR A 356 14.95 -20.66 -17.28
N THR A 357 13.95 -20.33 -18.10
CA THR A 357 12.87 -19.41 -17.70
C THR A 357 11.72 -20.15 -16.99
N VAL A 358 11.36 -21.35 -17.46
CA VAL A 358 10.45 -22.28 -16.79
C VAL A 358 11.01 -22.71 -15.45
N ALA A 359 12.32 -22.99 -15.33
CA ALA A 359 12.96 -23.26 -14.03
C ALA A 359 13.07 -22.04 -13.09
N VAL A 360 12.49 -20.88 -13.42
CA VAL A 360 12.25 -19.78 -12.48
C VAL A 360 10.75 -19.50 -12.32
N ALA A 361 9.96 -19.56 -13.40
CA ALA A 361 8.50 -19.49 -13.36
C ALA A 361 7.84 -20.69 -12.65
N VAL A 362 8.58 -21.79 -12.51
CA VAL A 362 8.16 -23.08 -11.93
C VAL A 362 9.24 -23.60 -10.98
N ALA A 363 9.79 -22.73 -10.11
CA ALA A 363 10.72 -23.13 -9.04
C ALA A 363 10.09 -23.12 -7.61
N PRO A 364 9.26 -24.12 -7.25
CA PRO A 364 8.87 -24.38 -5.87
C PRO A 364 9.58 -25.61 -5.25
N GLU A 365 10.91 -25.72 -5.38
CA GLU A 365 11.70 -26.79 -4.72
C GLU A 365 12.55 -26.29 -3.53
N ALA A 366 12.00 -25.34 -2.77
CA ALA A 366 12.05 -25.44 -1.31
C ALA A 366 10.69 -26.00 -0.88
N VAL A 367 10.67 -27.21 -0.29
CA VAL A 367 9.46 -28.02 -0.10
C VAL A 367 8.36 -27.25 0.65
N ALA A 368 7.28 -26.95 -0.06
CA ALA A 368 5.99 -26.60 0.51
C ALA A 368 4.97 -27.67 0.08
N ASP A 369 4.51 -28.46 1.05
CA ASP A 369 3.52 -29.51 0.85
C ASP A 369 2.16 -28.92 0.40
N HIS A 370 1.37 -29.75 -0.27
CA HIS A 370 0.02 -29.51 -0.81
C HIS A 370 -0.01 -28.64 -2.08
N GLY A 371 -0.34 -29.28 -3.21
CA GLY A 371 -0.37 -28.67 -4.55
C GLY A 371 -1.36 -27.51 -4.69
N LYS A 372 -0.86 -26.29 -4.46
CA LYS A 372 -1.53 -25.02 -4.75
C LYS A 372 -0.93 -24.37 -6.00
N PRO A 373 -1.67 -23.50 -6.72
CA PRO A 373 -1.08 -22.71 -7.78
C PRO A 373 0.08 -21.85 -7.25
N ILE A 374 1.15 -21.77 -8.03
CA ILE A 374 2.37 -21.04 -7.69
C ILE A 374 2.06 -19.54 -7.57
N SER A 375 2.57 -18.90 -6.51
CA SER A 375 2.43 -17.45 -6.31
C SER A 375 2.93 -16.66 -7.53
N PRO A 376 2.22 -15.61 -7.98
CA PRO A 376 2.68 -14.81 -9.11
C PRO A 376 3.99 -14.09 -8.76
N LEU A 377 4.96 -14.16 -9.67
CA LEU A 377 6.26 -13.53 -9.52
C LEU A 377 6.15 -12.01 -9.69
N SER A 378 7.11 -11.26 -9.15
CA SER A 378 7.26 -9.85 -9.52
C SER A 378 7.72 -9.71 -10.97
N ALA A 379 7.37 -8.58 -11.61
CA ALA A 379 7.88 -8.26 -12.95
C ALA A 379 9.43 -8.21 -12.98
N GLN A 380 10.07 -7.79 -11.88
CA GLN A 380 11.53 -7.77 -11.77
C GLN A 380 12.13 -9.18 -11.79
N GLU A 381 11.52 -10.15 -11.11
CA GLU A 381 11.97 -11.55 -11.13
C GLU A 381 11.81 -12.18 -12.52
N LEU A 382 10.70 -11.88 -13.22
CA LEU A 382 10.50 -12.33 -14.61
C LEU A 382 11.52 -11.71 -15.58
N HIS A 383 11.84 -10.42 -15.45
CA HIS A 383 12.91 -9.80 -16.24
C HIS A 383 14.30 -10.39 -15.92
N VAL A 384 14.59 -10.73 -14.66
CA VAL A 384 15.84 -11.41 -14.26
C VAL A 384 15.88 -12.85 -14.78
N ALA A 385 14.76 -13.57 -14.77
CA ALA A 385 14.64 -14.91 -15.36
C ALA A 385 14.91 -14.89 -16.87
N HIS A 386 14.20 -13.99 -17.59
CA HIS A 386 14.40 -13.77 -19.01
C HIS A 386 15.86 -13.41 -19.34
N TYR A 387 16.45 -12.44 -18.62
CA TYR A 387 17.85 -12.07 -18.83
C TYR A 387 18.81 -13.25 -18.62
N ARG A 388 18.63 -14.05 -17.55
CA ARG A 388 19.43 -15.26 -17.31
C ARG A 388 19.29 -16.26 -18.47
N GLY A 389 18.07 -16.54 -18.92
CA GLY A 389 17.83 -17.46 -20.04
C GLY A 389 18.44 -16.97 -21.36
N VAL A 390 18.33 -15.67 -21.65
CA VAL A 390 18.97 -15.06 -22.84
C VAL A 390 20.48 -15.14 -22.76
N GLN A 391 21.11 -14.98 -21.58
CA GLN A 391 22.55 -15.16 -21.43
C GLN A 391 22.97 -16.62 -21.64
N SER A 392 22.29 -17.59 -21.01
CA SER A 392 22.55 -19.03 -21.20
C SER A 392 22.43 -19.43 -22.68
N ALA A 393 21.35 -19.03 -23.33
CA ALA A 393 21.12 -19.28 -24.75
C ALA A 393 22.17 -18.61 -25.67
N ARG A 394 22.55 -17.36 -25.37
CA ARG A 394 23.61 -16.64 -26.11
C ARG A 394 24.99 -17.29 -25.95
N ILE A 395 25.28 -18.02 -24.87
CA ILE A 395 26.55 -18.77 -24.75
C ILE A 395 26.62 -19.88 -25.82
N HIS A 396 25.53 -20.65 -26.01
CA HIS A 396 25.46 -21.68 -27.06
C HIS A 396 25.55 -21.07 -28.47
N LEU A 397 24.83 -19.97 -28.73
CA LEU A 397 24.88 -19.27 -30.03
C LEU A 397 26.27 -18.66 -30.32
N ASN A 398 26.95 -18.11 -29.31
CA ASN A 398 28.31 -17.57 -29.46
C ASN A 398 29.35 -18.67 -29.72
N ALA A 399 29.18 -19.85 -29.12
CA ALA A 399 30.03 -21.00 -29.41
C ALA A 399 29.93 -21.43 -30.90
N LEU A 400 28.71 -21.49 -31.47
CA LEU A 400 28.53 -21.74 -32.90
C LEU A 400 29.08 -20.60 -33.76
N ARG A 401 28.81 -19.34 -33.37
CA ARG A 401 29.25 -18.12 -34.09
C ARG A 401 30.75 -18.08 -34.37
N ALA A 402 31.56 -18.65 -33.48
CA ALA A 402 33.01 -18.72 -33.61
C ALA A 402 33.51 -19.72 -34.69
N VAL A 403 32.67 -20.68 -35.11
CA VAL A 403 33.04 -21.73 -36.09
C VAL A 403 32.37 -21.52 -37.45
N VAL A 404 31.25 -20.80 -37.50
CA VAL A 404 30.50 -20.50 -38.74
C VAL A 404 31.29 -19.54 -39.67
N PRO A 405 31.37 -19.80 -40.99
CA PRO A 405 32.03 -18.92 -41.94
C PRO A 405 31.46 -17.49 -41.96
N GLU A 406 32.35 -16.51 -42.05
CA GLU A 406 32.03 -15.07 -41.93
C GLU A 406 30.89 -14.60 -42.87
N GLN A 407 30.80 -15.15 -44.08
CA GLN A 407 29.73 -14.81 -45.04
C GLN A 407 28.34 -15.25 -44.55
N LEU A 408 28.23 -16.42 -43.91
CA LEU A 408 26.99 -16.91 -43.31
C LEU A 408 26.72 -16.24 -41.94
N GLN A 409 27.80 -15.87 -41.22
CA GLN A 409 27.70 -15.10 -39.98
C GLN A 409 27.04 -13.73 -40.21
N LYS A 410 27.37 -13.05 -41.31
CA LYS A 410 26.83 -11.72 -41.69
C LYS A 410 25.45 -11.76 -42.37
N THR A 411 24.96 -12.95 -42.74
CA THR A 411 23.67 -13.14 -43.41
C THR A 411 22.78 -14.04 -42.55
N ALA A 412 22.65 -15.33 -42.89
CA ALA A 412 21.71 -16.26 -42.28
C ALA A 412 21.76 -16.29 -40.73
N PHE A 413 22.94 -16.22 -40.12
CA PHE A 413 23.03 -16.19 -38.66
C PHE A 413 22.53 -14.86 -38.06
N GLN A 414 22.79 -13.73 -38.72
CA GLN A 414 22.33 -12.41 -38.28
C GLN A 414 20.82 -12.23 -38.52
N ASP A 415 20.29 -12.80 -39.61
CA ASP A 415 18.85 -12.83 -39.91
C ASP A 415 18.10 -13.64 -38.83
N HIS A 416 18.61 -14.85 -38.51
CA HIS A 416 18.04 -15.68 -37.44
C HIS A 416 18.20 -15.05 -36.04
N LEU A 417 19.30 -14.35 -35.75
CA LEU A 417 19.44 -13.59 -34.49
C LEU A 417 18.31 -12.57 -34.33
N VAL A 418 18.00 -11.79 -35.38
CA VAL A 418 16.95 -10.76 -35.32
C VAL A 418 15.56 -11.39 -35.14
N MET A 419 15.26 -12.46 -35.87
CA MET A 419 14.01 -13.20 -35.70
C MET A 419 13.86 -13.79 -34.30
N TRP A 420 14.93 -14.36 -33.75
CA TRP A 420 14.96 -14.96 -32.41
C TRP A 420 14.82 -13.90 -31.32
N GLU A 421 15.47 -12.74 -31.45
CA GLU A 421 15.32 -11.63 -30.49
C GLU A 421 13.89 -11.04 -30.49
N GLN A 422 13.21 -11.01 -31.64
CA GLN A 422 11.79 -10.65 -31.72
C GLN A 422 10.88 -11.71 -31.05
N GLN A 423 11.14 -13.00 -31.28
CA GLN A 423 10.41 -14.10 -30.62
C GLN A 423 10.59 -14.09 -29.09
N LEU A 424 11.80 -13.77 -28.61
CA LEU A 424 12.10 -13.62 -27.19
C LEU A 424 11.38 -12.43 -26.55
N GLN A 425 11.24 -11.31 -27.26
CA GLN A 425 10.46 -10.15 -26.82
C GLN A 425 8.98 -10.51 -26.70
N SER A 426 8.38 -11.07 -27.75
CA SER A 426 6.97 -11.53 -27.74
C SER A 426 6.71 -12.47 -26.55
N ARG A 427 7.61 -13.42 -26.29
CA ARG A 427 7.47 -14.36 -25.16
C ARG A 427 7.64 -13.72 -23.79
N LEU A 428 8.44 -12.66 -23.67
CA LEU A 428 8.52 -11.89 -22.43
C LEU A 428 7.19 -11.18 -22.16
N ASP A 429 6.60 -10.56 -23.19
CA ASP A 429 5.31 -9.90 -23.09
C ASP A 429 4.17 -10.91 -22.79
N ASP A 430 4.16 -12.07 -23.44
CA ASP A 430 3.23 -13.18 -23.14
C ASP A 430 3.35 -13.66 -21.68
N MET A 431 4.57 -13.85 -21.17
CA MET A 431 4.80 -14.25 -19.78
C MET A 431 4.36 -13.18 -18.79
N LEU A 432 4.61 -11.90 -19.08
CA LEU A 432 4.17 -10.78 -18.25
C LEU A 432 2.64 -10.68 -18.20
N GLN A 433 1.95 -10.84 -19.34
CA GLN A 433 0.49 -10.86 -19.41
C GLN A 433 -0.11 -12.06 -18.64
N GLN A 434 0.42 -13.27 -18.82
CA GLN A 434 -0.05 -14.47 -18.10
C GLN A 434 0.20 -14.38 -16.59
N ASN A 435 1.30 -13.76 -16.16
CA ASN A 435 1.58 -13.53 -14.74
C ASN A 435 0.66 -12.43 -14.16
N ALA A 436 0.36 -11.39 -14.94
CA ALA A 436 -0.60 -10.36 -14.55
C ALA A 436 -2.03 -10.93 -14.41
N SER A 437 -2.51 -11.75 -15.35
CA SER A 437 -3.85 -12.35 -15.25
C SER A 437 -3.97 -13.29 -14.05
N ARG A 438 -2.99 -14.18 -13.83
CA ARG A 438 -2.94 -15.05 -12.63
C ARG A 438 -2.82 -14.25 -11.33
N SER A 439 -2.07 -13.14 -11.34
CA SER A 439 -2.02 -12.23 -10.20
C SER A 439 -3.39 -11.62 -9.93
N SER A 440 -4.14 -11.23 -10.97
CA SER A 440 -5.50 -10.74 -10.80
C SER A 440 -6.47 -11.80 -10.27
N GLU A 441 -6.47 -12.99 -10.85
CA GLU A 441 -7.31 -14.12 -10.42
C GLU A 441 -7.08 -14.45 -8.93
N LEU A 442 -5.81 -14.64 -8.53
CA LEU A 442 -5.45 -14.99 -7.16
C LEU A 442 -5.67 -13.82 -6.19
N CYS A 443 -5.47 -12.56 -6.59
CA CYS A 443 -5.74 -11.40 -5.74
C CYS A 443 -7.24 -11.23 -5.49
N ASN A 444 -8.09 -11.39 -6.52
CA ASN A 444 -9.54 -11.36 -6.37
C ASN A 444 -10.03 -12.50 -5.45
N GLU A 445 -9.58 -13.74 -5.68
CA GLU A 445 -9.93 -14.87 -4.82
C GLU A 445 -9.46 -14.67 -3.35
N ARG A 446 -8.36 -13.95 -3.13
CA ARG A 446 -7.87 -13.64 -1.78
C ARG A 446 -8.64 -12.51 -1.11
N ILE A 447 -8.97 -11.45 -1.83
CA ILE A 447 -9.63 -10.27 -1.24
C ILE A 447 -11.11 -10.57 -0.93
N ASP A 448 -11.81 -11.31 -1.80
CA ASP A 448 -13.18 -11.79 -1.56
C ASP A 448 -13.29 -12.67 -0.30
N LYS A 449 -12.22 -13.38 0.06
CA LYS A 449 -12.14 -14.23 1.26
C LYS A 449 -11.67 -13.49 2.53
N LEU A 450 -11.11 -12.30 2.38
CA LEU A 450 -10.55 -11.51 3.49
C LEU A 450 -11.40 -10.27 3.84
N LEU A 451 -12.23 -9.78 2.92
CA LEU A 451 -13.13 -8.66 3.15
C LEU A 451 -14.07 -8.93 4.36
N PRO A 452 -14.27 -7.94 5.25
CA PRO A 452 -15.30 -8.05 6.28
C PRO A 452 -16.70 -8.03 5.67
N CYS A 453 -17.70 -8.49 6.43
CA CYS A 453 -19.11 -8.42 6.03
C CYS A 453 -19.51 -6.97 5.67
N ASN A 454 -20.43 -6.81 4.72
CA ASN A 454 -20.86 -5.49 4.25
C ASN A 454 -21.36 -4.63 5.42
N LEU A 455 -20.98 -3.35 5.40
CA LEU A 455 -21.39 -2.41 6.44
C LEU A 455 -22.92 -2.21 6.47
N GLU A 456 -23.58 -2.43 5.33
CA GLU A 456 -25.04 -2.52 5.18
C GLU A 456 -25.70 -3.67 5.96
N ASP A 457 -25.03 -4.82 6.05
CA ASP A 457 -25.55 -5.96 6.80
C ASP A 457 -25.40 -5.71 8.30
N MET A 458 -24.25 -5.19 8.74
CA MET A 458 -24.05 -4.74 10.12
C MET A 458 -25.02 -3.60 10.52
N ALA A 459 -25.47 -2.77 9.57
CA ALA A 459 -26.46 -1.71 9.81
C ALA A 459 -27.83 -2.23 10.27
N LYS A 460 -28.15 -3.50 10.01
CA LYS A 460 -29.40 -4.14 10.43
C LYS A 460 -29.43 -4.34 11.94
N ASP A 461 -28.27 -4.58 12.57
CA ASP A 461 -28.12 -4.71 14.03
C ASP A 461 -28.18 -3.35 14.77
N LEU A 462 -28.19 -2.23 14.04
CA LEU A 462 -28.53 -0.92 14.60
C LEU A 462 -30.04 -0.69 14.65
N ALA A 463 -30.81 -1.30 13.74
CA ALA A 463 -32.26 -1.13 13.66
C ALA A 463 -33.03 -1.72 14.85
N THR A 464 -32.40 -2.62 15.62
CA THR A 464 -32.97 -3.28 16.80
C THR A 464 -32.67 -2.56 18.12
N LYS A 465 -31.80 -1.54 18.11
CA LYS A 465 -31.33 -0.86 19.33
C LYS A 465 -32.24 0.32 19.71
N PRO A 466 -32.49 0.55 21.01
CA PRO A 466 -33.27 1.71 21.46
C PRO A 466 -32.52 3.02 21.25
N ARG A 467 -33.29 4.13 21.15
CA ARG A 467 -32.79 5.49 20.88
C ARG A 467 -31.55 5.88 21.71
N GLU A 468 -31.55 5.54 22.99
CA GLU A 468 -30.54 5.98 23.97
C GLU A 468 -29.17 5.33 23.76
N THR A 469 -29.11 4.13 23.20
CA THR A 469 -27.84 3.42 22.90
C THR A 469 -27.50 3.43 21.42
N PHE A 470 -28.23 4.19 20.60
CA PHE A 470 -28.02 4.30 19.16
C PHE A 470 -26.65 4.93 18.81
N SER A 471 -26.25 6.01 19.48
CA SER A 471 -24.94 6.67 19.31
C SER A 471 -23.78 5.72 19.61
N ASP A 472 -23.94 4.94 20.67
CA ASP A 472 -22.89 4.11 21.25
C ASP A 472 -22.78 2.81 20.44
N GLY A 473 -23.92 2.28 19.97
CA GLY A 473 -23.98 1.21 18.98
C GLY A 473 -23.38 1.61 17.63
N LEU A 474 -23.63 2.84 17.16
CA LEU A 474 -23.09 3.38 15.91
C LEU A 474 -21.57 3.53 15.97
N THR A 475 -21.05 4.14 17.04
CA THR A 475 -19.61 4.35 17.22
C THR A 475 -18.86 3.04 17.48
N SER A 476 -19.44 2.13 18.26
CA SER A 476 -18.94 0.75 18.42
C SER A 476 -18.83 0.03 17.07
N LEU A 477 -19.91 -0.03 16.28
CA LEU A 477 -19.92 -0.68 14.96
C LEU A 477 -18.91 -0.07 13.99
N LEU A 478 -18.79 1.26 13.94
CA LEU A 478 -17.79 1.92 13.09
C LEU A 478 -16.35 1.62 13.55
N SER A 479 -16.10 1.54 14.86
CA SER A 479 -14.79 1.15 15.38
C SER A 479 -14.43 -0.31 15.08
N GLN A 480 -15.42 -1.20 15.16
CA GLN A 480 -15.26 -2.61 14.82
C GLN A 480 -14.96 -2.76 13.32
N TYR A 481 -15.81 -2.25 12.44
CA TYR A 481 -15.61 -2.35 10.99
C TYR A 481 -14.28 -1.73 10.53
N LYS A 482 -13.86 -0.61 11.15
CA LYS A 482 -12.55 0.00 10.91
C LYS A 482 -11.39 -0.91 11.35
N SER A 483 -11.55 -1.67 12.43
CA SER A 483 -10.57 -2.67 12.88
C SER A 483 -10.53 -3.86 11.91
N ASP A 484 -11.71 -4.41 11.58
CA ASP A 484 -11.84 -5.60 10.74
C ASP A 484 -11.36 -5.34 9.31
N LEU A 485 -11.74 -4.21 8.70
CA LEU A 485 -11.22 -3.76 7.41
C LEU A 485 -9.71 -3.53 7.44
N LYS A 486 -9.15 -3.00 8.54
CA LYS A 486 -7.69 -2.84 8.66
C LYS A 486 -6.99 -4.20 8.74
N MET A 487 -7.51 -5.13 9.55
CA MET A 487 -6.98 -6.49 9.64
C MET A 487 -7.05 -7.21 8.29
N ALA A 488 -8.15 -7.08 7.56
CA ALA A 488 -8.31 -7.60 6.21
C ALA A 488 -7.25 -7.06 5.24
N VAL A 489 -7.06 -5.73 5.21
CA VAL A 489 -6.10 -5.06 4.32
C VAL A 489 -4.65 -5.39 4.69
N ASP A 490 -4.31 -5.46 5.97
CA ASP A 490 -2.95 -5.79 6.42
C ASP A 490 -2.66 -7.31 6.26
N ALA A 491 -3.66 -8.18 6.39
CA ALA A 491 -3.55 -9.60 6.05
C ALA A 491 -3.44 -9.84 4.53
N TYR A 492 -4.18 -9.07 3.71
CA TYR A 492 -4.08 -9.12 2.25
C TYR A 492 -2.67 -8.74 1.79
N LYS A 493 -2.10 -7.64 2.29
CA LYS A 493 -0.71 -7.23 1.99
C LYS A 493 0.36 -8.26 2.37
N GLN A 494 0.08 -9.15 3.32
CA GLN A 494 0.99 -10.23 3.72
C GLN A 494 0.82 -11.52 2.89
N GLN A 495 -0.29 -11.66 2.16
CA GLN A 495 -0.67 -12.88 1.46
C GLN A 495 -0.74 -12.74 -0.07
N ALA A 496 -0.97 -11.52 -0.57
CA ALA A 496 -1.04 -11.21 -1.99
C ALA A 496 0.36 -11.03 -2.59
N SER A 497 0.53 -11.41 -3.85
CA SER A 497 1.81 -11.38 -4.57
C SER A 497 1.59 -11.18 -6.08
N GLY A 498 2.62 -10.68 -6.76
CA GLY A 498 2.57 -10.30 -8.17
C GLY A 498 2.40 -8.80 -8.42
N PRO A 499 2.25 -8.40 -9.70
CA PRO A 499 2.13 -6.99 -10.09
C PRO A 499 0.82 -6.32 -9.65
N ASN A 500 -0.32 -7.02 -9.76
CA ASN A 500 -1.65 -6.38 -9.73
C ASN A 500 -2.24 -6.24 -8.30
N VAL A 501 -1.40 -6.44 -7.27
CA VAL A 501 -1.80 -6.47 -5.86
C VAL A 501 -2.40 -5.14 -5.40
N TYR A 502 -1.83 -4.02 -5.84
CA TYR A 502 -2.27 -2.67 -5.44
C TYR A 502 -3.49 -2.22 -6.25
N ASP A 503 -3.47 -2.42 -7.56
CA ASP A 503 -4.55 -2.03 -8.49
C ASP A 503 -5.90 -2.67 -8.10
N ILE A 504 -5.88 -3.95 -7.73
CA ILE A 504 -7.09 -4.67 -7.25
C ILE A 504 -7.52 -4.19 -5.86
N LEU A 505 -6.57 -3.94 -4.96
CA LEU A 505 -6.88 -3.39 -3.65
C LEU A 505 -7.54 -2.01 -3.77
N GLU A 506 -7.06 -1.15 -4.69
CA GLU A 506 -7.68 0.14 -4.99
C GLU A 506 -9.07 -0.04 -5.60
N HIS A 507 -9.22 -0.84 -6.66
CA HIS A 507 -10.50 -1.08 -7.33
C HIS A 507 -11.58 -1.63 -6.37
N VAL A 508 -11.21 -2.55 -5.48
CA VAL A 508 -12.14 -3.13 -4.48
C VAL A 508 -12.49 -2.14 -3.38
N LEU A 509 -11.53 -1.34 -2.89
CA LEU A 509 -11.82 -0.30 -1.89
C LEU A 509 -12.70 0.83 -2.46
N LEU A 510 -12.54 1.18 -3.75
CA LEU A 510 -13.31 2.20 -4.44
C LEU A 510 -14.72 1.75 -4.87
N ASP A 511 -14.90 0.48 -5.25
CA ASP A 511 -16.21 0.00 -5.70
C ASP A 511 -17.03 -0.65 -4.59
N SER A 512 -16.53 -1.68 -3.90
CA SER A 512 -17.37 -2.44 -2.95
C SER A 512 -17.46 -1.75 -1.59
N VAL A 513 -16.32 -1.38 -1.00
CA VAL A 513 -16.27 -0.78 0.35
C VAL A 513 -16.90 0.61 0.35
N PHE A 514 -16.58 1.46 -0.62
CA PHE A 514 -17.18 2.81 -0.72
C PHE A 514 -18.69 2.76 -1.01
N ALA A 515 -19.17 1.85 -1.86
CA ALA A 515 -20.60 1.67 -2.08
C ALA A 515 -21.32 1.20 -0.79
N SER A 516 -20.74 0.25 -0.07
CA SER A 516 -21.31 -0.23 1.21
C SER A 516 -21.36 0.87 2.27
N ILE A 517 -20.33 1.72 2.36
CA ILE A 517 -20.33 2.91 3.24
C ILE A 517 -21.41 3.91 2.84
N LYS A 518 -21.58 4.17 1.54
CA LYS A 518 -22.62 5.07 1.02
C LYS A 518 -24.03 4.58 1.35
N ASN A 519 -24.29 3.28 1.16
CA ASN A 519 -25.58 2.66 1.44
C ASN A 519 -25.88 2.58 2.95
N TRP A 520 -24.88 2.20 3.77
CA TRP A 520 -24.94 2.30 5.24
C TRP A 520 -25.33 3.71 5.70
N GLY A 521 -24.74 4.75 5.10
CA GLY A 521 -25.05 6.14 5.42
C GLY A 521 -26.53 6.50 5.20
N VAL A 522 -27.15 5.95 4.14
CA VAL A 522 -28.60 6.12 3.87
C VAL A 522 -29.45 5.38 4.92
N ILE A 523 -29.05 4.17 5.31
CA ILE A 523 -29.74 3.37 6.34
C ILE A 523 -29.70 4.09 7.70
N VAL A 524 -28.52 4.52 8.14
CA VAL A 524 -28.31 5.23 9.42
C VAL A 524 -29.04 6.58 9.43
N LEU A 525 -28.98 7.35 8.33
CA LEU A 525 -29.71 8.62 8.23
C LEU A 525 -31.23 8.41 8.36
N ARG A 526 -31.77 7.33 7.79
CA ARG A 526 -33.20 6.96 7.89
C ARG A 526 -33.58 6.57 9.32
N GLN A 527 -32.76 5.77 10.01
CA GLN A 527 -32.94 5.40 11.42
C GLN A 527 -32.88 6.63 12.33
N TYR A 528 -31.89 7.50 12.15
CA TYR A 528 -31.75 8.75 12.91
C TYR A 528 -32.97 9.67 12.71
N GLN A 529 -33.46 9.83 11.47
CA GLN A 529 -34.70 10.58 11.21
C GLN A 529 -35.93 9.98 11.90
N GLN A 530 -36.01 8.67 12.07
CA GLN A 530 -37.10 8.03 12.84
C GLN A 530 -36.99 8.36 14.34
N HIS A 531 -35.79 8.28 14.93
CA HIS A 531 -35.57 8.66 16.32
C HIS A 531 -35.83 10.15 16.59
N VAL A 532 -35.47 11.05 15.67
CA VAL A 532 -35.77 12.49 15.77
C VAL A 532 -37.27 12.76 15.69
N ARG A 533 -38.02 12.07 14.83
CA ARG A 533 -39.49 12.18 14.79
C ARG A 533 -40.14 11.68 16.08
N ALA A 534 -39.62 10.61 16.66
CA ALA A 534 -40.07 10.11 17.96
C ALA A 534 -39.80 11.12 19.09
N LEU A 535 -38.62 11.77 19.11
CA LEU A 535 -38.30 12.86 20.04
C LEU A 535 -39.25 14.06 19.89
N MET A 536 -39.57 14.47 18.65
CA MET A 536 -40.52 15.56 18.42
C MET A 536 -41.93 15.23 18.94
N ALA A 537 -42.44 14.03 18.66
CA ALA A 537 -43.75 13.59 19.16
C ALA A 537 -43.79 13.36 20.68
N GLU A 538 -42.65 13.10 21.32
CA GLU A 538 -42.52 13.06 22.79
C GLU A 538 -42.50 14.47 23.38
N LYS A 539 -41.75 15.39 22.77
CA LYS A 539 -41.73 16.82 23.12
C LYS A 539 -43.11 17.47 23.00
N GLU A 540 -43.82 17.24 21.90
CA GLU A 540 -45.16 17.78 21.65
C GLU A 540 -46.18 17.31 22.71
N LYS A 541 -46.06 16.07 23.20
CA LYS A 541 -46.87 15.59 24.34
C LYS A 541 -46.52 16.30 25.63
N LEU A 542 -45.23 16.41 25.96
CA LEU A 542 -44.79 17.10 27.19
C LEU A 542 -45.15 18.59 27.18
N GLU A 543 -45.10 19.26 26.03
CA GLU A 543 -45.57 20.64 25.87
C GLU A 543 -47.09 20.73 26.05
N HIS A 544 -47.87 19.77 25.52
CA HIS A 544 -49.31 19.70 25.77
C HIS A 544 -49.62 19.45 27.26
N ASP A 545 -48.94 18.51 27.92
CA ASP A 545 -49.11 18.20 29.35
C ASP A 545 -48.80 19.43 30.23
N VAL A 546 -47.77 20.21 29.87
CA VAL A 546 -47.40 21.47 30.53
C VAL A 546 -48.43 22.57 30.29
N ASP A 547 -48.95 22.75 29.06
CA ASP A 547 -50.03 23.69 28.78
C ASP A 547 -51.32 23.33 29.55
N ASP A 548 -51.61 22.02 29.67
CA ASP A 548 -52.73 21.50 30.44
C ASP A 548 -52.54 21.70 31.96
N ALA A 549 -51.30 21.64 32.46
CA ALA A 549 -50.96 21.94 33.85
C ALA A 549 -51.01 23.45 34.15
N ASN A 550 -50.52 24.29 33.23
CA ASN A 550 -50.62 25.75 33.31
C ASN A 550 -52.09 26.22 33.26
N ALA A 551 -52.92 25.57 32.45
CA ALA A 551 -54.36 25.74 32.47
C ALA A 551 -54.96 25.39 33.85
N LYS A 552 -54.51 24.28 34.47
CA LYS A 552 -54.91 23.86 35.82
C LYS A 552 -54.50 24.84 36.92
N ALA A 553 -53.34 25.50 36.77
CA ALA A 553 -52.93 26.57 37.68
C ALA A 553 -53.76 27.86 37.51
N SER A 554 -53.94 28.32 36.27
CA SER A 554 -54.57 29.62 35.92
C SER A 554 -55.87 29.92 36.68
N ASP A 555 -56.87 29.06 36.55
CA ASP A 555 -58.23 29.40 37.01
C ASP A 555 -58.41 29.06 38.50
N SER A 556 -57.49 28.25 39.05
CA SER A 556 -57.30 28.20 40.51
C SER A 556 -56.83 29.55 41.06
N ALA A 557 -56.03 30.33 40.32
CA ALA A 557 -55.68 31.70 40.69
C ALA A 557 -56.85 32.66 40.51
N VAL A 558 -57.62 32.57 39.42
CA VAL A 558 -58.84 33.38 39.20
C VAL A 558 -59.85 33.20 40.34
N SER A 559 -60.11 31.94 40.74
CA SER A 559 -60.99 31.62 41.88
C SER A 559 -60.49 32.24 43.20
N ASN A 560 -59.16 32.29 43.42
CA ASN A 560 -58.56 32.94 44.58
C ASN A 560 -58.62 34.48 44.50
N GLU A 561 -58.57 35.10 43.31
CA GLU A 561 -58.72 36.56 43.15
C GLU A 561 -60.16 37.02 43.40
N ASP A 562 -61.16 36.29 42.91
CA ASP A 562 -62.56 36.60 43.20
C ASP A 562 -62.92 36.39 44.68
N GLN A 563 -62.22 35.49 45.39
CA GLN A 563 -62.31 35.42 46.85
C GLN A 563 -61.73 36.66 47.53
N LYS A 564 -60.54 37.16 47.11
CA LYS A 564 -59.95 38.39 47.65
C LYS A 564 -60.87 39.60 47.51
N ARG A 565 -61.41 39.82 46.31
CA ARG A 565 -62.35 40.93 46.03
C ARG A 565 -63.55 40.95 46.98
N ARG A 566 -64.10 39.77 47.32
CA ARG A 566 -65.21 39.64 48.28
C ARG A 566 -64.84 40.02 49.71
N PHE A 567 -63.57 39.88 50.12
CA PHE A 567 -63.08 40.35 51.42
C PHE A 567 -62.81 41.86 51.40
N ASP A 568 -62.22 42.39 50.34
CA ASP A 568 -61.99 43.83 50.19
C ASP A 568 -63.31 44.61 50.24
N GLU A 569 -64.35 44.12 49.55
CA GLU A 569 -65.72 44.66 49.63
C GLU A 569 -66.34 44.66 51.03
N GLN A 570 -65.92 43.76 51.93
CA GLN A 570 -66.43 43.71 53.31
C GLN A 570 -65.70 44.75 54.18
N ILE A 571 -64.38 44.88 54.00
CA ILE A 571 -63.57 45.92 54.64
C ILE A 571 -64.11 47.31 54.27
N ASP A 572 -64.44 47.51 53.00
CA ASP A 572 -64.94 48.76 52.45
C ASP A 572 -66.37 49.13 52.91
N LYS A 573 -67.12 48.17 53.47
CA LYS A 573 -68.42 48.41 54.13
C LYS A 573 -68.22 48.76 55.61
N ALA A 574 -67.28 48.11 56.29
CA ALA A 574 -66.94 48.39 57.69
C ALA A 574 -66.27 49.77 57.89
N THR A 575 -65.40 50.20 56.97
CA THR A 575 -64.75 51.53 57.04
C THR A 575 -65.76 52.67 56.87
N LYS A 576 -66.78 52.50 56.02
CA LYS A 576 -67.87 53.46 55.85
C LYS A 576 -68.73 53.58 57.11
N GLN A 577 -69.07 52.46 57.75
CA GLN A 577 -69.77 52.47 59.04
C GLN A 577 -68.97 53.20 60.14
N LEU A 578 -67.65 53.00 60.20
CA LEU A 578 -66.77 53.70 61.14
C LEU A 578 -66.67 55.22 60.88
N SER A 579 -66.69 55.66 59.62
CA SER A 579 -66.66 57.11 59.30
C SER A 579 -67.98 57.80 59.66
N GLU A 580 -69.10 57.12 59.49
CA GLU A 580 -70.44 57.61 59.84
C GLU A 580 -70.63 57.72 61.37
N LEU A 581 -70.10 56.75 62.13
CA LEU A 581 -70.11 56.77 63.60
C LEU A 581 -69.19 57.87 64.17
N ARG A 582 -68.06 58.17 63.49
CA ARG A 582 -67.25 59.36 63.83
C ARG A 582 -68.01 60.67 63.60
N ARG A 583 -68.81 60.77 62.55
CA ARG A 583 -69.59 61.98 62.22
C ARG A 583 -70.64 62.29 63.30
N THR A 584 -71.33 61.29 63.84
CA THR A 584 -72.36 61.50 64.88
C THR A 584 -71.73 61.92 66.23
N LEU A 585 -70.61 61.30 66.62
CA LEU A 585 -69.89 61.66 67.85
C LEU A 585 -69.33 63.09 67.82
N LEU A 586 -68.84 63.57 66.67
CA LEU A 586 -68.36 64.94 66.52
C LEU A 586 -69.49 65.99 66.62
N GLY A 587 -70.71 65.67 66.20
CA GLY A 587 -71.88 66.53 66.39
C GLY A 587 -72.19 66.75 67.86
N ALA A 588 -72.38 65.65 68.61
CA ALA A 588 -72.72 65.70 70.04
C ALA A 588 -71.67 66.43 70.91
N LEU A 589 -70.39 66.37 70.51
CA LEU A 589 -69.30 67.10 71.18
C LEU A 589 -69.42 68.62 70.96
N ASN A 590 -69.82 69.05 69.75
CA ASN A 590 -70.00 70.46 69.43
C ASN A 590 -71.25 71.05 70.10
N ASP A 591 -72.33 70.27 70.20
CA ASP A 591 -73.55 70.67 70.93
C ASP A 591 -73.23 70.97 72.40
N LYS A 592 -72.50 70.07 73.08
CA LYS A 592 -72.05 70.23 74.47
C LYS A 592 -71.11 71.42 74.67
N LYS A 593 -70.35 71.83 73.65
CA LYS A 593 -69.54 73.05 73.71
C LYS A 593 -70.41 74.32 73.74
N SER A 594 -71.45 74.39 72.90
CA SER A 594 -72.38 75.53 72.90
C SER A 594 -73.13 75.69 74.23
N GLU A 595 -73.40 74.59 74.92
CA GLU A 595 -74.08 74.57 76.22
C GLU A 595 -73.21 75.17 77.35
N LEU A 596 -71.88 75.00 77.28
CA LEU A 596 -70.90 75.65 78.17
C LEU A 596 -70.73 77.15 77.89
N GLU A 597 -70.70 77.54 76.62
CA GLU A 597 -70.66 78.95 76.20
C GLU A 597 -71.94 79.70 76.65
N ARG A 598 -73.10 79.01 76.67
CA ARG A 598 -74.34 79.52 77.26
C ARG A 598 -74.22 79.78 78.78
N LEU A 599 -73.76 78.79 79.54
CA LEU A 599 -73.67 78.87 81.02
C LEU A 599 -72.68 79.95 81.50
N THR A 600 -71.56 80.12 80.79
CA THR A 600 -70.60 81.20 81.09
C THR A 600 -71.16 82.59 80.83
N SER A 601 -72.05 82.76 79.84
CA SER A 601 -72.75 84.03 79.63
C SER A 601 -73.73 84.37 80.78
N GLU A 602 -74.41 83.39 81.37
CA GLU A 602 -75.37 83.62 82.45
C GLU A 602 -74.69 84.15 83.73
N MET A 603 -73.49 83.63 84.02
CA MET A 603 -72.70 83.97 85.21
C MET A 603 -72.30 85.45 85.26
N THR A 604 -71.83 86.02 84.15
CA THR A 604 -71.44 87.46 84.10
C THR A 604 -72.63 88.41 84.32
N THR A 605 -73.85 88.00 83.93
CA THR A 605 -75.06 88.80 84.21
C THR A 605 -75.49 88.79 85.68
N MET A 606 -74.94 87.91 86.52
CA MET A 606 -75.22 87.86 87.95
C MET A 606 -74.29 88.78 88.74
N GLU A 607 -73.02 88.88 88.33
CA GLU A 607 -72.02 89.79 88.91
C GLU A 607 -72.48 91.26 88.77
N LEU A 608 -72.89 91.65 87.56
CA LEU A 608 -73.47 92.98 87.26
C LEU A 608 -74.67 93.37 88.15
N LYS A 609 -75.44 92.41 88.65
CA LYS A 609 -76.60 92.65 89.55
C LYS A 609 -76.18 92.83 91.01
N HIS A 610 -74.99 92.35 91.39
CA HIS A 610 -74.47 92.47 92.75
C HIS A 610 -73.93 93.89 92.99
N ASP A 611 -73.11 94.39 92.08
CA ASP A 611 -72.55 95.74 92.05
C ASP A 611 -73.58 96.86 92.25
N VAL A 612 -74.73 96.75 91.58
CA VAL A 612 -75.81 97.76 91.67
C VAL A 612 -76.40 97.81 93.08
N ARG A 613 -76.41 96.69 93.81
CA ARG A 613 -77.03 96.61 95.13
C ARG A 613 -76.15 97.12 96.27
N VAL A 614 -74.83 97.11 96.09
CA VAL A 614 -73.87 97.71 97.05
C VAL A 614 -74.06 99.24 97.10
N ARG A 615 -74.07 99.90 95.94
CA ARG A 615 -74.19 101.38 95.84
C ARG A 615 -75.43 101.95 96.54
N ASN A 616 -76.56 101.23 96.49
CA ASN A 616 -77.81 101.65 97.12
C ASN A 616 -77.79 101.54 98.66
N LEU A 617 -76.88 100.76 99.26
CA LEU A 617 -76.71 100.71 100.72
C LEU A 617 -75.77 101.81 101.21
N GLU A 618 -74.88 102.30 100.35
CA GLU A 618 -73.97 103.41 100.63
C GLU A 618 -74.69 104.76 100.63
N SER A 619 -75.70 104.96 99.76
CA SER A 619 -76.50 106.20 99.68
C SER A 619 -77.29 106.50 100.96
N ASP A 620 -77.98 105.51 101.50
CA ASP A 620 -78.93 105.71 102.60
C ASP A 620 -78.19 106.00 103.91
N ILE A 621 -76.99 105.42 104.05
CA ILE A 621 -76.06 105.68 105.15
C ILE A 621 -75.44 107.10 105.03
N ALA A 622 -75.47 107.76 103.88
CA ALA A 622 -75.02 109.15 103.73
C ALA A 622 -76.09 110.20 104.11
N TRP A 623 -77.39 109.90 103.92
CA TRP A 623 -78.48 110.85 104.23
C TRP A 623 -78.56 111.19 105.73
N THR A 624 -78.45 110.14 106.56
CA THR A 624 -78.33 110.13 108.03
C THR A 624 -77.94 111.47 108.69
N ARG A 625 -76.69 111.88 108.50
CA ARG A 625 -75.94 112.81 109.35
C ARG A 625 -76.18 114.28 109.01
N SER A 626 -77.00 114.57 108.00
CA SER A 626 -77.39 115.94 107.64
C SER A 626 -78.42 116.50 108.63
N ARG A 627 -79.55 115.82 108.84
CA ARG A 627 -80.70 116.37 109.58
C ARG A 627 -80.48 116.50 111.10
N THR A 628 -79.45 115.85 111.63
CA THR A 628 -78.98 116.00 113.02
C THR A 628 -77.71 116.86 113.13
N ALA A 629 -77.34 117.61 112.08
CA ALA A 629 -76.19 118.51 112.05
C ALA A 629 -76.55 119.97 111.69
N GLU A 630 -77.80 120.25 111.29
CA GLU A 630 -78.41 121.59 111.40
C GLU A 630 -78.85 121.92 112.85
N LEU A 631 -78.23 121.24 113.82
CA LEU A 631 -77.94 121.78 115.14
C LEU A 631 -77.55 123.26 115.05
N GLU A 632 -78.17 124.10 115.88
CA GLU A 632 -77.51 125.14 116.69
C GLU A 632 -76.78 126.29 115.94
N LYS A 633 -76.64 126.21 114.61
CA LYS A 633 -75.69 126.99 113.79
C LYS A 633 -76.32 128.19 113.07
N ALA A 634 -77.59 128.49 113.34
CA ALA A 634 -78.26 129.70 112.85
C ALA A 634 -78.82 130.60 113.98
N ALA A 635 -78.80 130.12 115.24
CA ALA A 635 -79.03 130.99 116.40
C ALA A 635 -77.79 131.84 116.75
N VAL A 636 -76.60 131.38 116.34
CA VAL A 636 -75.32 132.10 116.48
C VAL A 636 -75.17 133.22 115.44
N GLU A 637 -75.74 133.04 114.24
CA GLU A 637 -75.59 133.98 113.10
C GLU A 637 -76.62 135.14 113.09
N ALA A 638 -77.12 135.48 114.28
CA ALA A 638 -77.50 136.86 114.58
C ALA A 638 -76.28 137.75 114.94
N ARG A 639 -75.10 137.14 115.19
CA ARG A 639 -73.88 137.85 115.66
C ARG A 639 -72.56 137.47 114.96
N SER A 640 -72.53 136.41 114.16
CA SER A 640 -71.69 136.35 112.95
C SER A 640 -72.59 136.72 111.76
N ARG A 641 -72.32 137.63 110.82
CA ARG A 641 -71.41 138.80 110.74
C ARG A 641 -70.05 138.67 111.42
N SER A 642 -69.09 138.11 110.68
CA SER A 642 -67.67 137.93 111.02
C SER A 642 -67.34 136.80 112.02
N GLU A 643 -66.31 135.95 111.82
CA GLU A 643 -65.39 135.72 110.67
C GLU A 643 -64.63 134.35 110.84
N ASN A 644 -64.72 133.42 109.87
CA ASN A 644 -63.67 132.50 109.30
C ASN A 644 -63.09 131.18 109.98
N ASP A 645 -62.99 130.05 109.19
CA ASP A 645 -61.86 129.04 108.96
C ASP A 645 -61.60 127.57 109.60
N LEU A 646 -61.59 126.48 108.73
CA LEU A 646 -60.65 125.26 108.50
C LEU A 646 -60.64 123.74 109.12
N GLN A 647 -60.57 122.64 108.25
CA GLN A 647 -60.03 121.15 108.33
C GLN A 647 -60.78 119.90 109.00
N ASN A 648 -60.58 118.50 108.95
CA ASN A 648 -59.98 117.28 108.18
C ASN A 648 -60.47 115.85 108.83
N GLY A 649 -60.29 114.48 108.60
CA GLY A 649 -59.67 113.31 107.76
C GLY A 649 -59.87 111.86 108.48
N VAL A 650 -59.54 110.51 108.21
CA VAL A 650 -59.16 109.34 107.23
C VAL A 650 -59.02 107.92 108.04
N ALA A 651 -58.96 106.54 107.78
CA ALA A 651 -59.22 105.28 106.87
C ALA A 651 -59.01 103.89 107.72
N ALA A 652 -58.97 102.50 107.46
CA ALA A 652 -59.12 101.28 106.49
C ALA A 652 -59.20 99.86 107.31
N GLU A 653 -59.12 98.49 107.00
CA GLU A 653 -59.03 97.41 105.90
C GLU A 653 -59.19 95.82 106.34
N GLN A 654 -59.28 94.78 105.42
CA GLN A 654 -58.90 93.27 105.34
C GLN A 654 -59.63 91.90 105.82
N LEU A 655 -59.73 90.87 104.89
CA LEU A 655 -59.69 89.34 104.86
C LEU A 655 -60.69 88.24 105.45
N LEU A 656 -60.60 87.01 104.86
CA LEU A 656 -60.89 85.60 105.32
C LEU A 656 -62.35 85.07 105.25
N LEU A 657 -62.80 83.96 104.59
CA LEU A 657 -62.28 82.86 103.70
C LEU A 657 -61.53 81.63 104.32
N LEU A 658 -62.07 80.37 104.27
CA LEU A 658 -61.29 79.08 104.42
C LEU A 658 -61.95 77.65 104.31
N SER A 659 -63.28 77.41 104.22
CA SER A 659 -63.85 76.10 104.65
C SER A 659 -64.32 75.04 103.63
N LYS A 660 -64.51 75.35 102.34
CA LYS A 660 -65.20 74.42 101.38
C LYS A 660 -64.31 73.58 100.46
N GLU A 661 -62.99 73.81 100.43
CA GLU A 661 -62.10 73.22 99.41
C GLU A 661 -61.79 71.73 99.64
N ARG A 662 -61.99 71.22 100.86
CA ARG A 662 -61.50 69.88 101.27
C ARG A 662 -62.23 68.68 100.65
N SER A 663 -63.44 68.82 100.13
CA SER A 663 -64.20 67.68 99.58
C SER A 663 -63.99 67.44 98.09
N PHE A 664 -63.26 68.31 97.38
CA PHE A 664 -63.12 68.24 95.91
C PHE A 664 -61.84 67.51 95.46
N HIS A 665 -60.79 67.50 96.30
CA HIS A 665 -59.46 67.00 95.91
C HIS A 665 -59.28 65.46 95.98
N ASP A 666 -60.20 64.71 96.60
CA ASP A 666 -60.04 63.24 96.68
C ASP A 666 -60.59 62.51 95.43
N GLU A 667 -61.57 63.09 94.70
CA GLU A 667 -61.98 62.58 93.38
C GLU A 667 -60.90 62.87 92.32
N GLU A 668 -60.28 64.05 92.37
CA GLU A 668 -59.14 64.46 91.53
C GLU A 668 -57.97 63.46 91.65
N ARG A 669 -57.72 62.92 92.85
CA ARG A 669 -56.70 61.89 93.10
C ARG A 669 -56.99 60.54 92.46
N GLN A 670 -58.25 60.12 92.33
CA GLN A 670 -58.60 58.83 91.70
C GLN A 670 -58.37 58.84 90.19
N LEU A 671 -58.59 59.97 89.51
CA LEU A 671 -58.32 60.08 88.07
C LEU A 671 -56.82 60.13 87.78
N LEU A 672 -56.05 60.83 88.62
CA LEU A 672 -54.59 60.92 88.50
C LEU A 672 -53.86 59.58 88.74
N THR A 673 -54.40 58.66 89.54
CA THR A 673 -53.83 57.31 89.68
C THR A 673 -54.12 56.41 88.47
N GLN A 674 -55.34 56.44 87.94
CA GLN A 674 -55.71 55.68 86.72
C GLN A 674 -54.89 56.13 85.49
N GLN A 675 -54.65 57.44 85.35
CA GLN A 675 -53.78 57.97 84.30
C GLN A 675 -52.32 57.50 84.44
N LYS A 676 -51.87 57.23 85.67
CA LYS A 676 -50.52 56.70 85.97
C LYS A 676 -50.38 55.22 85.60
N GLU A 677 -51.37 54.38 85.97
CA GLU A 677 -51.34 52.95 85.63
C GLU A 677 -51.29 52.71 84.11
N LEU A 678 -52.02 53.51 83.32
CA LEU A 678 -51.99 53.42 81.86
C LEU A 678 -50.64 53.85 81.28
N MET A 679 -50.00 54.89 81.84
CA MET A 679 -48.63 55.29 81.45
C MET A 679 -47.61 54.19 81.75
N ASP A 680 -47.63 53.60 82.95
CA ASP A 680 -46.74 52.48 83.29
C ASP A 680 -47.02 51.23 82.43
N ARG A 681 -48.27 51.01 81.99
CA ARG A 681 -48.61 49.94 81.03
C ARG A 681 -48.02 50.17 79.64
N ILE A 682 -47.99 51.41 79.16
CA ILE A 682 -47.35 51.76 77.89
C ILE A 682 -45.83 51.58 78.02
N VAL A 683 -45.20 52.14 79.06
CA VAL A 683 -43.74 52.05 79.28
C VAL A 683 -43.26 50.61 79.48
N THR A 684 -44.04 49.74 80.10
CA THR A 684 -43.70 48.31 80.20
C THR A 684 -43.81 47.58 78.87
N LEU A 685 -44.86 47.82 78.08
CA LEU A 685 -44.99 47.24 76.73
C LEU A 685 -43.92 47.74 75.75
N GLU A 686 -43.54 49.01 75.81
CA GLU A 686 -42.41 49.54 75.03
C GLU A 686 -41.08 48.91 75.43
N ARG A 687 -40.84 48.69 76.73
CA ARG A 687 -39.65 47.97 77.22
C ARG A 687 -39.63 46.51 76.77
N GLU A 688 -40.77 45.82 76.75
CA GLU A 688 -40.86 44.46 76.19
C GLU A 688 -40.60 44.44 74.68
N MET A 689 -41.17 45.37 73.92
CA MET A 689 -40.95 45.49 72.48
C MET A 689 -39.49 45.83 72.16
N ALA A 690 -38.85 46.69 72.96
CA ALA A 690 -37.43 46.99 72.86
C ALA A 690 -36.56 45.75 73.18
N GLN A 691 -36.87 45.01 74.25
CA GLN A 691 -36.14 43.78 74.60
C GLN A 691 -36.33 42.65 73.56
N LYS A 692 -37.52 42.53 72.96
CA LYS A 692 -37.77 41.59 71.86
C LYS A 692 -36.98 41.99 70.61
N LYS A 693 -36.96 43.29 70.25
CA LYS A 693 -36.12 43.81 69.15
C LYS A 693 -34.62 43.60 69.38
N THR A 694 -34.07 43.93 70.57
CA THR A 694 -32.63 43.75 70.83
C THR A 694 -32.22 42.28 70.83
N LYS A 695 -33.05 41.37 71.36
CA LYS A 695 -32.81 39.92 71.26
C LYS A 695 -32.78 39.42 69.81
N HIS A 696 -33.70 39.88 68.96
CA HIS A 696 -33.67 39.51 67.54
C HIS A 696 -32.48 40.12 66.79
N VAL A 697 -32.12 41.38 67.04
CA VAL A 697 -30.92 42.00 66.46
C VAL A 697 -29.64 41.27 66.89
N GLN A 698 -29.55 40.81 68.15
CA GLN A 698 -28.43 39.98 68.61
C GLN A 698 -28.42 38.59 67.93
N GLN A 699 -29.57 37.96 67.71
CA GLN A 699 -29.65 36.69 66.99
C GLN A 699 -29.24 36.83 65.51
N VAL A 700 -29.68 37.89 64.82
CA VAL A 700 -29.28 38.20 63.45
C VAL A 700 -27.78 38.46 63.38
N PHE A 701 -27.24 39.32 64.26
CA PHE A 701 -25.80 39.64 64.29
C PHE A 701 -24.88 38.43 64.56
N VAL A 702 -25.35 37.45 65.35
CA VAL A 702 -24.63 36.18 65.58
C VAL A 702 -24.67 35.29 64.33
N LEU A 703 -25.79 35.22 63.62
CA LEU A 703 -25.91 34.46 62.37
C LEU A 703 -25.11 35.11 61.23
N GLU A 704 -25.14 36.43 61.10
CA GLU A 704 -24.34 37.19 60.13
C GLU A 704 -22.83 36.99 60.36
N ASN A 705 -22.36 37.05 61.61
CA ASN A 705 -20.97 36.71 61.93
C ASN A 705 -20.62 35.26 61.61
N ALA A 706 -21.52 34.30 61.87
CA ALA A 706 -21.28 32.89 61.56
C ALA A 706 -21.19 32.63 60.04
N ILE A 707 -21.99 33.34 59.23
CA ILE A 707 -21.94 33.28 57.77
C ILE A 707 -20.68 33.97 57.23
N ALA A 708 -20.34 35.16 57.75
CA ALA A 708 -19.14 35.90 57.36
C ALA A 708 -17.87 35.09 57.64
N LYS A 709 -17.78 34.44 58.82
CA LYS A 709 -16.62 33.64 59.19
C LYS A 709 -16.39 32.46 58.25
N LYS A 710 -17.44 31.70 57.92
CA LYS A 710 -17.38 30.61 56.92
C LYS A 710 -17.03 31.12 55.52
N ALA A 711 -17.52 32.30 55.15
CA ALA A 711 -17.20 32.90 53.86
C ALA A 711 -15.73 33.32 53.77
N ASP A 712 -15.10 33.75 54.87
CA ASP A 712 -13.68 34.09 54.91
C ASP A 712 -12.77 32.86 55.05
N GLU A 713 -13.19 31.85 55.81
CA GLU A 713 -12.53 30.52 55.87
C GLU A 713 -12.41 29.91 54.46
N LEU A 714 -13.51 29.84 53.69
CA LEU A 714 -13.51 29.35 52.30
C LEU A 714 -12.67 30.23 51.34
N LYS A 715 -12.60 31.55 51.56
CA LYS A 715 -11.71 32.44 50.79
C LYS A 715 -10.24 32.16 51.10
N THR A 716 -9.88 31.86 52.35
CA THR A 716 -8.49 31.52 52.71
C THR A 716 -8.06 30.20 52.08
N GLU A 717 -8.89 29.16 52.12
CA GLU A 717 -8.62 27.88 51.46
C GLU A 717 -8.43 28.06 49.94
N HIS A 718 -9.35 28.77 49.26
CA HIS A 718 -9.20 29.08 47.84
C HIS A 718 -7.94 29.91 47.53
N ALA A 719 -7.58 30.88 48.38
CA ALA A 719 -6.38 31.69 48.20
C ALA A 719 -5.09 30.88 48.37
N GLU A 720 -5.06 29.91 49.28
CA GLU A 720 -3.91 29.01 49.46
C GLU A 720 -3.79 28.00 48.32
N PHE A 721 -4.90 27.38 47.90
CA PHE A 721 -4.91 26.48 46.74
C PHE A 721 -4.47 27.20 45.45
N ALA A 722 -4.94 28.43 45.23
CA ALA A 722 -4.51 29.27 44.12
C ALA A 722 -3.02 29.69 44.22
N ARG A 723 -2.46 29.87 45.42
CA ARG A 723 -1.02 30.13 45.63
C ARG A 723 -0.18 28.90 45.32
N GLN A 724 -0.61 27.70 45.71
CA GLN A 724 0.10 26.44 45.43
C GLN A 724 0.19 26.19 43.92
N LEU A 725 -0.95 26.21 43.21
CA LEU A 725 -1.00 26.10 41.74
C LEU A 725 -0.10 27.14 41.04
N LYS A 726 -0.11 28.39 41.52
CA LYS A 726 0.67 29.49 40.94
C LYS A 726 2.17 29.41 41.27
N ALA A 727 2.55 28.73 42.34
CA ALA A 727 3.95 28.41 42.65
C ALA A 727 4.47 27.28 41.74
N GLN A 728 3.70 26.20 41.59
CA GLN A 728 4.05 25.05 40.76
C GLN A 728 4.14 25.42 39.27
N ALA A 729 3.16 26.17 38.75
CA ALA A 729 3.25 26.70 37.38
C ALA A 729 4.49 27.61 37.16
N LYS A 730 5.00 28.26 38.23
CA LYS A 730 6.18 29.14 38.17
C LYS A 730 7.49 28.37 38.20
N THR A 731 7.60 27.23 38.92
CA THR A 731 8.77 26.34 38.84
C THR A 731 8.90 25.73 37.45
N ASP A 732 7.78 25.26 36.89
CA ASP A 732 7.77 24.51 35.62
C ASP A 732 8.05 25.46 34.44
N THR A 733 7.44 26.64 34.45
CA THR A 733 7.78 27.75 33.53
C THR A 733 9.25 28.17 33.67
N GLY A 734 9.81 28.10 34.88
CA GLY A 734 11.22 28.40 35.16
C GLY A 734 12.15 27.41 34.48
N MET A 735 11.91 26.11 34.62
CA MET A 735 12.71 25.06 33.98
C MET A 735 12.62 25.13 32.46
N LEU A 736 11.42 25.33 31.90
CA LEU A 736 11.24 25.50 30.45
C LEU A 736 11.98 26.73 29.92
N LYS A 737 11.93 27.87 30.63
CA LYS A 737 12.67 29.08 30.24
C LYS A 737 14.19 28.89 30.31
N LEU A 738 14.72 28.16 31.30
CA LEU A 738 16.15 27.89 31.41
C LEU A 738 16.64 27.01 30.23
N ALA A 739 15.87 25.98 29.86
CA ALA A 739 16.16 25.13 28.72
C ALA A 739 16.11 25.90 27.39
N TYR A 740 15.11 26.77 27.22
CA TYR A 740 14.96 27.62 26.03
C TYR A 740 16.07 28.67 25.94
N GLN A 741 16.43 29.34 27.04
CA GLN A 741 17.50 30.34 27.06
C GLN A 741 18.87 29.72 26.73
N LYS A 742 19.20 28.52 27.22
CA LYS A 742 20.43 27.82 26.82
C LYS A 742 20.52 27.58 25.31
N LYS A 743 19.42 27.12 24.68
CA LYS A 743 19.36 26.95 23.22
C LYS A 743 19.43 28.29 22.47
N LYS A 744 18.73 29.33 22.95
CA LYS A 744 18.78 30.66 22.33
C LYS A 744 20.19 31.27 22.39
N PHE A 745 20.91 31.14 23.51
CA PHE A 745 22.22 31.75 23.68
C PHE A 745 23.27 31.16 22.72
N ALA A 746 23.21 29.86 22.45
CA ALA A 746 24.07 29.22 21.44
C ALA A 746 23.84 29.81 20.03
N VAL A 747 22.58 29.89 19.59
CA VAL A 747 22.24 30.45 18.26
C VAL A 747 22.59 31.94 18.16
N VAL A 748 22.34 32.72 19.22
CA VAL A 748 22.67 34.16 19.24
C VAL A 748 24.19 34.36 19.11
N ALA A 749 25.01 33.58 19.82
CA ALA A 749 26.47 33.68 19.76
C ALA A 749 27.04 33.41 18.35
N GLU A 750 26.41 32.53 17.56
CA GLU A 750 26.76 32.31 16.15
C GLU A 750 26.36 33.53 15.29
N THR A 751 25.15 34.06 15.46
CA THR A 751 24.68 35.23 14.68
C THR A 751 25.45 36.53 14.98
N GLU A 752 25.84 36.77 16.24
CA GLU A 752 26.64 37.95 16.60
C GLU A 752 28.03 37.93 15.99
N LYS A 753 28.59 36.73 15.75
CA LYS A 753 29.91 36.60 15.13
C LYS A 753 29.86 37.08 13.67
N VAL A 754 28.82 36.69 12.93
CA VAL A 754 28.56 37.14 11.55
C VAL A 754 28.26 38.64 11.50
N ASN A 755 27.48 39.17 12.44
CA ASN A 755 27.13 40.60 12.41
C ASN A 755 28.33 41.53 12.64
N ARG A 756 29.31 41.15 13.47
CA ARG A 756 30.53 41.96 13.68
C ARG A 756 31.39 42.09 12.42
N GLU A 757 31.44 41.04 11.60
CA GLU A 757 32.11 41.06 10.29
C GLU A 757 31.42 42.03 9.30
N ILE A 758 30.14 42.33 9.50
CA ILE A 758 29.35 43.29 8.69
C ILE A 758 29.52 44.73 9.22
N GLU A 759 29.50 44.95 10.54
CA GLU A 759 29.61 46.29 11.14
C GLU A 759 30.97 46.97 10.88
N GLU A 760 32.07 46.20 10.86
CA GLU A 760 33.40 46.72 10.50
C GLU A 760 33.52 47.23 9.05
N LEU A 761 32.62 46.80 8.16
CA LEU A 761 32.54 47.26 6.78
C LEU A 761 31.70 48.55 6.68
N GLN A 762 30.66 48.68 7.51
CA GLN A 762 29.74 49.82 7.49
C GLN A 762 30.29 51.05 8.23
N ALA A 763 31.01 50.86 9.35
CA ALA A 763 31.58 51.96 10.12
C ALA A 763 32.55 52.86 9.32
N LYS A 764 33.23 52.28 8.31
CA LYS A 764 34.18 52.98 7.43
C LYS A 764 33.51 53.95 6.45
N LEU A 765 32.21 53.82 6.19
CA LEU A 765 31.46 54.68 5.24
C LEU A 765 30.86 55.94 5.89
N ALA A 766 30.51 55.89 7.17
CA ALA A 766 29.69 56.93 7.81
C ALA A 766 30.46 58.21 8.24
N LEU A 767 31.79 58.16 8.31
CA LEU A 767 32.63 59.25 8.87
C LEU A 767 32.94 60.40 7.88
N LEU A 768 32.42 60.37 6.65
CA LEU A 768 32.86 61.26 5.55
C LEU A 768 31.97 62.49 5.28
N THR A 769 30.84 62.70 5.98
CA THR A 769 29.93 63.83 5.70
C THR A 769 29.39 64.53 6.95
N SER A 770 29.57 65.86 7.03
CA SER A 770 29.18 66.76 8.12
C SER A 770 29.37 68.25 7.68
N PRO A 771 28.98 69.32 8.41
CA PRO A 771 28.01 69.45 9.52
C PRO A 771 27.01 70.66 9.23
N PRO A 772 26.66 71.68 10.09
CA PRO A 772 25.40 72.46 9.95
C PRO A 772 25.55 74.01 9.90
N VAL A 773 24.45 74.80 10.03
CA VAL A 773 24.36 76.09 10.80
C VAL A 773 22.99 76.83 10.67
N SER A 774 22.40 77.25 11.82
CA SER A 774 21.57 78.45 12.21
C SER A 774 20.62 79.19 11.21
N ARG A 775 19.58 79.98 11.57
CA ARG A 775 19.01 80.60 12.81
C ARG A 775 17.56 81.10 12.45
N THR A 776 16.78 82.05 13.04
CA THR A 776 16.87 83.10 14.10
C THR A 776 15.45 83.53 14.56
N ALA A 777 15.31 84.11 15.78
CA ALA A 777 14.47 85.28 16.18
C ALA A 777 12.91 85.27 16.01
N SER A 778 12.07 85.99 16.81
CA SER A 778 12.18 86.72 18.11
C SER A 778 10.82 87.38 18.47
N ALA A 779 10.47 87.86 19.67
CA ALA A 779 10.78 87.54 21.09
C ALA A 779 9.99 88.50 22.03
N GLY A 780 9.64 88.08 23.26
CA GLY A 780 9.06 88.93 24.34
C GLY A 780 7.61 88.57 24.74
N SER A 781 7.14 88.76 25.99
CA SER A 781 7.75 89.28 27.23
C SER A 781 6.99 88.72 28.47
N ALA A 782 7.61 88.04 29.46
CA ALA A 782 8.33 88.56 30.65
C ALA A 782 7.45 88.49 31.96
N PRO A 783 8.00 88.60 33.21
CA PRO A 783 8.36 87.42 34.02
C PRO A 783 8.04 87.49 35.56
N LYS A 784 8.67 86.57 36.35
CA LYS A 784 8.74 86.40 37.85
C LYS A 784 7.81 85.31 38.42
N ASN A 785 8.12 84.54 39.49
CA ASN A 785 9.30 84.35 40.38
C ASN A 785 9.27 82.88 40.93
N TYR A 786 10.35 82.07 40.98
CA TYR A 786 11.56 82.03 41.84
C TYR A 786 11.53 81.06 43.07
N THR A 787 12.01 79.82 42.83
CA THR A 787 12.91 78.96 43.65
C THR A 787 12.70 78.59 45.14
N ARG A 788 13.05 77.31 45.41
CA ARG A 788 13.88 76.76 46.52
C ARG A 788 13.19 76.19 47.77
N SER A 789 13.84 75.15 48.33
CA SER A 789 13.74 74.66 49.72
C SER A 789 14.33 75.70 50.70
N THR A 790 14.05 75.70 52.02
CA THR A 790 14.32 74.63 53.01
C THR A 790 13.61 74.83 54.36
N HIS A 791 13.50 73.75 55.14
CA HIS A 791 13.53 73.70 56.62
C HIS A 791 12.37 74.32 57.46
N ASP A 792 11.61 73.43 58.10
CA ASP A 792 11.69 73.15 59.56
C ASP A 792 10.54 73.43 60.56
N PHE A 793 10.46 72.44 61.47
CA PHE A 793 10.19 72.49 62.91
C PHE A 793 8.77 72.74 63.49
N PHE A 794 8.13 71.60 63.78
CA PHE A 794 8.07 70.99 65.13
C PHE A 794 6.70 70.90 65.84
N ASN A 795 6.61 69.81 66.63
CA ASN A 795 5.73 69.58 67.78
C ASN A 795 4.20 69.42 67.58
N SER A 796 3.50 68.56 68.35
CA SER A 796 3.94 67.48 69.28
C SER A 796 2.74 66.74 69.90
N VAL A 797 2.91 65.43 70.25
CA VAL A 797 2.40 64.76 71.50
C VAL A 797 0.86 64.66 71.71
N SER A 798 0.23 63.62 72.29
CA SER A 798 0.46 62.16 72.49
C SER A 798 -0.92 61.53 72.87
N MET A 799 -1.28 60.26 72.59
CA MET A 799 -1.03 59.01 73.36
C MET A 799 -1.09 59.15 74.91
N PRO A 800 -1.62 58.18 75.71
CA PRO A 800 -1.48 56.70 75.55
C PRO A 800 -2.67 55.79 76.00
N LEU A 801 -2.37 54.49 76.24
CA LEU A 801 -3.20 53.35 76.76
C LEU A 801 -2.84 53.05 78.26
N PRO A 802 -3.05 51.86 78.94
CA PRO A 802 -4.12 50.80 79.00
C PRO A 802 -4.54 50.33 80.47
N ALA A 803 -5.39 49.27 80.58
CA ALA A 803 -5.42 48.16 81.62
C ALA A 803 -6.18 48.20 83.01
N ILE A 804 -7.11 47.22 83.21
CA ILE A 804 -7.32 46.18 84.29
C ILE A 804 -7.02 46.51 85.80
N PRO A 805 -7.95 46.31 86.80
CA PRO A 805 -7.89 45.14 87.76
C PRO A 805 -9.13 44.69 88.65
N ILE A 806 -9.17 43.38 89.03
CA ILE A 806 -9.45 42.69 90.36
C ILE A 806 -10.85 42.59 91.10
N PHE A 807 -11.17 41.33 91.51
CA PHE A 807 -12.01 40.64 92.57
C PHE A 807 -12.65 41.35 93.81
N PRO A 808 -13.42 40.67 94.73
CA PRO A 808 -14.16 39.36 94.76
C PRO A 808 -15.65 39.53 95.26
N PRO A 809 -16.47 38.52 95.73
CA PRO A 809 -16.42 37.03 95.84
C PRO A 809 -17.62 36.34 95.08
N SER A 810 -18.34 35.24 95.42
CA SER A 810 -18.40 34.18 96.47
C SER A 810 -19.17 32.91 95.97
N ALA A 811 -19.38 31.88 96.82
CA ALA A 811 -20.28 30.70 96.63
C ALA A 811 -20.77 30.16 98.01
N PRO A 812 -21.73 29.19 98.13
CA PRO A 812 -21.39 27.74 98.12
C PRO A 812 -22.52 26.79 97.58
N THR A 813 -22.27 25.75 96.75
CA THR A 813 -21.93 24.31 97.02
C THR A 813 -23.06 23.28 96.73
N SER A 814 -22.63 22.10 96.26
CA SER A 814 -23.37 20.83 96.09
C SER A 814 -23.22 19.96 97.39
N PRO A 815 -23.36 18.60 97.50
CA PRO A 815 -23.57 17.50 96.53
C PRO A 815 -24.94 16.77 96.77
N THR A 816 -25.26 15.48 96.56
CA THR A 816 -24.48 14.22 96.40
C THR A 816 -25.24 13.15 95.56
N ALA A 817 -24.83 11.87 95.63
CA ALA A 817 -25.12 10.79 94.69
C ALA A 817 -25.99 9.62 95.22
N ALA A 818 -26.50 8.80 94.28
CA ALA A 818 -26.41 7.33 94.22
C ALA A 818 -27.71 6.47 94.21
N ALA A 819 -27.67 5.46 93.31
CA ALA A 819 -28.38 4.16 93.27
C ALA A 819 -29.92 4.09 93.08
N GLY A 820 -30.41 3.01 92.44
CA GLY A 820 -31.68 2.41 92.90
C GLY A 820 -32.72 1.76 91.97
N ALA A 821 -32.45 1.46 90.69
CA ALA A 821 -33.14 0.46 89.82
C ALA A 821 -34.69 0.17 89.88
N GLU A 822 -35.32 0.19 88.69
CA GLU A 822 -36.46 -0.65 88.23
C GLU A 822 -37.88 -0.53 88.84
N GLY A 823 -38.93 -0.63 88.00
CA GLY A 823 -40.34 -0.70 88.44
C GLY A 823 -41.43 -0.27 87.42
N ASP A 824 -41.66 -1.08 86.38
CA ASP A 824 -42.76 -1.03 85.37
C ASP A 824 -44.18 -1.24 86.01
N PRO A 825 -45.37 -1.26 85.32
CA PRO A 825 -45.73 -0.95 83.91
C PRO A 825 -47.12 -0.27 83.62
N LYS A 826 -47.38 0.02 82.32
CA LYS A 826 -48.68 -0.10 81.56
C LYS A 826 -49.94 0.76 81.88
N LYS A 827 -50.18 1.75 81.00
CA LYS A 827 -51.22 1.81 79.92
C LYS A 827 -52.71 1.51 80.21
N VAL A 828 -53.61 2.45 79.86
CA VAL A 828 -54.96 2.23 79.24
C VAL A 828 -55.50 3.55 78.63
N GLU A 829 -56.36 3.46 77.61
CA GLU A 829 -57.13 4.51 76.89
C GLU A 829 -58.65 4.11 76.96
N PRO A 830 -59.71 4.93 76.66
CA PRO A 830 -59.85 5.67 75.37
C PRO A 830 -60.84 6.90 75.27
N LEU A 831 -60.80 7.65 74.15
CA LEU A 831 -61.94 8.17 73.32
C LEU A 831 -63.09 9.05 73.95
N PRO A 832 -64.14 9.52 73.19
CA PRO A 832 -64.36 9.62 71.72
C PRO A 832 -64.93 10.97 71.17
N SER A 833 -65.01 11.02 69.82
CA SER A 833 -66.15 11.53 69.00
C SER A 833 -66.10 12.93 68.37
N ALA A 834 -66.80 13.05 67.23
CA ALA A 834 -66.88 14.21 66.35
C ALA A 834 -68.23 14.27 65.60
N ARG A 835 -68.54 15.42 65.00
CA ARG A 835 -69.64 15.66 64.03
C ARG A 835 -69.27 16.86 63.13
N SER A 836 -69.80 17.06 61.92
CA SER A 836 -70.19 16.13 60.83
C SER A 836 -70.74 16.95 59.64
N VAL A 837 -70.23 16.71 58.42
CA VAL A 837 -70.85 17.06 57.11
C VAL A 837 -71.19 18.53 56.81
N SER A 838 -70.44 19.10 55.86
CA SER A 838 -70.95 19.71 54.62
C SER A 838 -69.78 20.17 53.74
N PHE A 839 -69.94 20.54 52.47
CA PHE A 839 -70.46 19.88 51.25
C PHE A 839 -70.06 20.84 50.09
N ASP A 840 -69.91 20.32 48.87
CA ASP A 840 -69.83 21.06 47.57
C ASP A 840 -68.67 22.03 47.20
N THR A 841 -68.06 21.69 46.05
CA THR A 841 -67.53 22.57 44.96
C THR A 841 -66.33 23.48 45.22
N ALA A 842 -65.44 23.77 44.26
CA ALA A 842 -65.10 23.18 42.95
C ALA A 842 -63.61 23.55 42.65
N THR A 843 -62.82 22.85 41.83
CA THR A 843 -62.78 22.94 40.35
C THR A 843 -62.98 24.36 39.79
N SER A 844 -62.24 24.84 38.77
CA SER A 844 -61.41 24.15 37.77
C SER A 844 -60.33 25.08 37.21
N ALA A 845 -59.36 24.46 36.53
CA ALA A 845 -58.53 24.95 35.40
C ALA A 845 -59.25 25.73 34.28
N ALA A 846 -58.50 26.56 33.49
CA ALA A 846 -58.60 26.74 32.01
C ALA A 846 -57.98 27.98 31.26
N ALA A 847 -56.98 28.71 31.78
CA ALA A 847 -56.05 29.57 30.99
C ALA A 847 -56.65 30.91 30.44
N LYS A 848 -56.18 31.62 29.38
CA LYS A 848 -55.39 31.28 28.18
C LYS A 848 -54.90 32.53 27.40
N ARG A 849 -53.96 32.33 26.46
CA ARG A 849 -53.40 33.28 25.44
C ARG A 849 -52.29 34.21 25.97
N LYS A 850 -51.13 34.40 25.31
CA LYS A 850 -50.81 34.84 23.91
C LYS A 850 -51.10 36.34 23.69
N ASP A 851 -50.25 37.13 23.01
CA ASP A 851 -49.10 36.85 22.11
C ASP A 851 -47.99 37.93 22.25
N THR A 852 -46.80 37.69 21.68
CA THR A 852 -45.74 38.71 21.30
C THR A 852 -45.08 39.56 22.41
N SER A 853 -43.95 40.25 22.20
CA SER A 853 -42.75 40.02 21.37
C SER A 853 -41.62 40.98 21.80
N ASN A 854 -40.37 40.55 21.63
CA ASN A 854 -39.14 41.37 21.53
C ASN A 854 -38.57 42.16 22.73
N ASP A 855 -37.24 42.35 22.61
CA ASP A 855 -36.41 43.45 23.07
C ASP A 855 -36.16 43.73 24.58
N MET A 856 -35.06 43.11 25.03
CA MET A 856 -33.81 43.81 25.39
C MET A 856 -33.65 44.56 26.73
N CYS A 857 -32.40 44.46 27.20
CA CYS A 857 -31.66 45.40 28.05
C CYS A 857 -31.93 45.48 29.57
N LYS A 858 -30.83 45.16 30.28
CA LYS A 858 -30.26 45.83 31.48
C LYS A 858 -30.70 45.39 32.88
N GLN A 859 -29.66 45.06 33.67
CA GLN A 859 -29.39 45.54 35.04
C GLN A 859 -30.58 45.41 36.02
N SER A 860 -30.57 44.45 36.95
CA SER A 860 -29.55 44.32 38.00
C SER A 860 -29.61 42.99 38.76
#